data_AF-A0A8X8IWP0-F1
#
_entry.id   AF-A0A8X8IWP0-F1
#
_cell.length_a   1.000
_cell.length_b   1.000
_cell.length_c   1.000
_cell.angle_alpha   90.00
_cell.angle_beta   90.00
_cell.angle_gamma   90.00
#
_symmetry.space_group_name_H-M   'P 1'
#
loop_
_entity.id
_entity.type
_entity.pdbx_description
1 polymer ?
#
loop_
_entity_poly.entity_id
_entity_poly.type
_entity_poly.pdbx_seq_one_letter_code
_entity_poly.pdbx_strand_id
1 'polypeptide(L)'
;MIPPELQPRSFRPYIASSISSPSFSSSFPAASPYSPNSNFPSPSTSSSRSRFSASFFAHNTRIALALAPCAAFLLDLGGAPVVAILTLGLMIAYIIDSLNFKSGAFFCVWASLIAAQIAFFFSSSLIFTFNSIPLGLLAAFLCAQTNFLIGAWASLQFKWIQLENPTIVLALERLLFACVPFAASSIFTWATISAVGMQNAAYYLMIFSCVFYWMFAIPRVSSFRSKQEVKYHGGEVPDDNFILSPLEGCFHTLNLLFFPLVFHVASHYSVIFSSAASVCDLLLLFFIPFLFQLYASTRGALWWVTKNANQLHSIRVVNGAVALIVVVICLEVRVVFHSFGRYIQVPPPLNYLLVTVTMLGGAAGAGASALGMISDAFSYWSFTALAVTVSSAGAIVVGFPLLFLPLPAIAGFEFARFVTKKSLSSYFSFVVLGSLIVTLFVVHNFWDLNIWMAGMSLKSFCKLIIANVVLAMAVPGLALLPPKLHFLSEICLISHALLLCHIENRFFNYPGFYYHGMEEDVMYPSYMVILTTFVGLALVRRLSVDHRIGPKAVWILTCLYSSKLSMLFISSKPVVWVSAVLLLAVTPPLLLYKEKSRTGSKMKPWKGYVHGGVVVLSIWLFRETIFEALQWWNGRAPSDGLLLGFCIALTGLACVPIVALHFSHVLPAKRCLVLVVATGLLFILMQPPIPLAWTYRSDIISAARQSSDDISIYGFMASKPTWPSWLLIVAILLTLAAVTSIIPIKYVVELRTFFSIAIGIALGVYISAEYFLQAAVLHALIVVTMVCASVFVVFTHFPSASSTKLLPWVFALLVALFPVTYLLEGQLRIKSILGDEVGDLAEEDRKLTTLLAVEGARTSLLGLYAAIFMLIALEIKFELASLMREKSLERVGIRHGQSSESSSSNFAPRMRFMQQRRASTVPTFTIKRMVAEGAWMPAVGNVATIMCFAICLILNVNLTGGSTQAIFFLAPILLLLNQDSDFVAGFGDKQRYFPVTVAISAYLVLTALYSIWEDTWHGNFGWSLEIGGPDWFFAVKNLAILILTFPSHILFNRFVWSSTKQTDSSPMITLPLNLPSIIISDVIKIRILGCLGIVYTIAQTIISRQQYISGMKYI
;
A
#
# COMPACT_ATOMS: atom_id res chain seq x y z
N MET A 1 18.73 22.26 -8.05
CA MET A 1 18.16 22.67 -9.34
C MET A 1 16.66 22.38 -9.32
N ILE A 2 15.85 23.44 -9.26
CA ILE A 2 14.39 23.38 -9.39
C ILE A 2 14.08 22.99 -10.85
N PRO A 3 13.12 22.11 -11.15
CA PRO A 3 12.66 21.93 -12.53
C PRO A 3 12.20 23.30 -13.05
N PRO A 4 12.52 23.71 -14.28
CA PRO A 4 12.21 25.04 -14.81
C PRO A 4 10.72 25.43 -14.69
N GLU A 5 9.85 24.45 -14.52
CA GLU A 5 8.39 24.54 -14.31
C GLU A 5 7.94 25.06 -12.92
N LEU A 6 8.85 25.19 -11.95
CA LEU A 6 8.57 25.64 -10.58
C LEU A 6 9.33 26.92 -10.19
N GLN A 7 10.06 27.54 -11.13
CA GLN A 7 10.59 28.88 -10.89
C GLN A 7 9.42 29.88 -10.89
N PRO A 8 9.27 30.72 -9.86
CA PRO A 8 8.38 31.87 -9.96
C PRO A 8 8.83 32.67 -11.18
N ARG A 9 7.91 33.11 -12.05
CA ARG A 9 8.21 34.16 -13.02
C ARG A 9 8.79 35.32 -12.20
N SER A 10 10.09 35.55 -12.32
CA SER A 10 10.77 36.61 -11.60
C SER A 10 10.15 37.92 -12.06
N PHE A 11 9.35 38.53 -11.19
CA PHE A 11 8.86 39.89 -11.38
C PHE A 11 10.09 40.79 -11.42
N ARG A 12 10.44 41.30 -12.61
CA ARG A 12 11.36 42.44 -12.73
C ARG A 12 10.60 43.66 -12.21
N PRO A 13 11.09 44.40 -11.21
CA PRO A 13 10.50 45.70 -10.88
C PRO A 13 10.62 46.61 -12.11
N TYR A 14 9.51 47.28 -12.44
CA TYR A 14 9.44 48.27 -13.52
C TYR A 14 10.37 49.44 -13.14
N ILE A 15 11.45 49.62 -13.89
CA ILE A 15 12.19 50.88 -13.88
C ILE A 15 11.41 51.83 -14.79
N ALA A 16 10.73 52.82 -14.20
CA ALA A 16 10.15 53.91 -14.94
C ALA A 16 11.28 54.75 -15.55
N SER A 17 11.30 54.88 -16.88
CA SER A 17 12.17 55.82 -17.58
C SER A 17 11.76 57.25 -17.26
N SER A 18 12.58 57.94 -16.47
CA SER A 18 12.53 59.39 -16.29
C SER A 18 12.80 60.10 -17.61
N ILE A 19 11.89 60.94 -18.09
CA ILE A 19 12.19 61.96 -19.11
C ILE A 19 11.67 63.29 -18.61
N SER A 20 12.62 64.17 -18.29
CA SER A 20 12.43 65.61 -18.15
C SER A 20 12.92 66.33 -19.40
N SER A 21 12.02 67.16 -19.96
CA SER A 21 12.22 68.37 -20.79
C SER A 21 12.58 68.27 -22.30
N PRO A 22 12.18 69.28 -23.11
CA PRO A 22 11.84 69.14 -24.54
C PRO A 22 12.73 69.93 -25.50
N SER A 23 12.73 69.59 -26.80
CA SER A 23 13.18 70.49 -27.88
C SER A 23 12.70 70.09 -29.30
N PHE A 24 11.88 70.96 -29.89
CA PHE A 24 11.71 71.43 -31.29
C PHE A 24 11.84 70.51 -32.53
N SER A 25 10.69 70.40 -33.23
CA SER A 25 10.40 70.60 -34.69
C SER A 25 11.44 70.34 -35.79
N SER A 26 11.05 69.55 -36.81
CA SER A 26 10.59 70.00 -38.15
C SER A 26 10.95 69.04 -39.32
N SER A 27 10.11 69.08 -40.37
CA SER A 27 10.30 68.62 -41.77
C SER A 27 10.08 67.15 -42.19
N PHE A 28 8.97 66.98 -42.94
CA PHE A 28 8.58 65.98 -43.98
C PHE A 28 9.61 65.86 -45.15
N PRO A 29 9.35 65.17 -46.31
CA PRO A 29 8.33 64.18 -46.74
C PRO A 29 8.86 62.99 -47.60
N ALA A 30 7.90 62.19 -48.14
CA ALA A 30 7.86 61.48 -49.44
C ALA A 30 7.91 59.93 -49.33
N ALA A 31 6.81 59.18 -49.49
CA ALA A 31 5.87 59.02 -50.62
C ALA A 31 6.49 58.32 -51.85
N SER A 32 6.15 57.05 -52.05
CA SER A 32 5.73 56.54 -53.36
C SER A 32 4.77 55.34 -53.23
N PRO A 33 3.73 55.24 -54.10
CA PRO A 33 2.63 54.28 -53.99
C PRO A 33 2.72 53.17 -55.07
N TYR A 34 2.15 51.99 -54.85
CA TYR A 34 1.49 51.19 -55.90
C TYR A 34 0.63 50.07 -55.29
N SER A 35 -0.62 50.01 -55.74
CA SER A 35 -1.63 48.98 -55.44
C SER A 35 -1.59 47.85 -56.50
N PRO A 36 -2.57 46.93 -56.56
CA PRO A 36 -2.49 45.55 -56.09
C PRO A 36 -2.50 44.51 -57.23
N ASN A 37 -1.97 43.30 -57.02
CA ASN A 37 -2.56 42.10 -57.62
C ASN A 37 -2.02 40.79 -57.02
N SER A 38 -2.98 40.01 -56.53
CA SER A 38 -3.11 38.55 -56.64
C SER A 38 -1.90 37.74 -57.14
N ASN A 39 -1.32 36.96 -56.23
CA ASN A 39 -1.31 35.51 -56.40
C ASN A 39 -1.04 34.82 -55.06
N PHE A 40 -2.07 34.13 -54.58
CA PHE A 40 -1.99 33.12 -53.54
C PHE A 40 -1.05 31.99 -53.98
N PRO A 41 -0.08 31.57 -53.14
CA PRO A 41 0.20 30.16 -52.95
C PRO A 41 -0.66 29.69 -51.78
N SER A 42 -1.65 28.88 -52.12
CA SER A 42 -2.40 28.03 -51.19
C SER A 42 -1.44 27.37 -50.19
N PRO A 43 -1.65 27.50 -48.86
CA PRO A 43 -1.02 26.59 -47.92
C PRO A 43 -1.73 25.25 -48.07
N SER A 44 -1.18 24.40 -48.93
CA SER A 44 -1.43 22.96 -48.88
C SER A 44 -1.32 22.51 -47.43
N THR A 45 -2.36 21.84 -46.97
CA THR A 45 -2.55 21.16 -45.70
C THR A 45 -1.35 20.29 -45.28
N SER A 46 -0.29 20.91 -44.77
CA SER A 46 0.74 20.19 -44.00
C SER A 46 0.33 20.20 -42.54
N SER A 47 -0.43 19.17 -42.15
CA SER A 47 -0.60 18.78 -40.75
C SER A 47 0.75 18.86 -40.03
N SER A 48 0.88 19.80 -39.10
CA SER A 48 2.03 19.87 -38.19
C SER A 48 1.94 18.66 -37.27
N ARG A 49 2.51 17.53 -37.70
CA ARG A 49 2.64 16.32 -36.87
C ARG A 49 3.48 16.69 -35.64
N SER A 50 2.81 17.04 -34.55
CA SER A 50 3.40 17.02 -33.22
C SER A 50 3.96 15.62 -33.01
N ARG A 51 5.29 15.50 -32.91
CA ARG A 51 5.94 14.20 -32.86
C ARG A 51 5.63 13.57 -31.50
N PHE A 52 5.03 12.39 -31.51
CA PHE A 52 4.72 11.62 -30.31
C PHE A 52 6.01 10.98 -29.75
N SER A 53 6.17 10.98 -28.42
CA SER A 53 7.27 10.31 -27.73
C SER A 53 6.71 9.35 -26.69
N ALA A 54 6.88 8.04 -26.90
CA ALA A 54 6.55 7.04 -25.91
C ALA A 54 7.48 7.18 -24.70
N SER A 55 6.96 7.68 -23.58
CA SER A 55 7.70 7.88 -22.34
C SER A 55 6.87 7.45 -21.12
N PHE A 56 7.50 7.36 -19.95
CA PHE A 56 6.75 7.10 -18.72
C PHE A 56 5.81 8.27 -18.42
N PHE A 57 4.59 7.94 -17.99
CA PHE A 57 3.60 8.95 -17.67
C PHE A 57 4.07 9.82 -16.49
N ALA A 58 4.47 11.07 -16.79
CA ALA A 58 5.10 11.97 -15.83
C ALA A 58 4.19 12.39 -14.67
N HIS A 59 2.87 12.38 -14.90
CA HIS A 59 1.86 12.86 -13.95
C HIS A 59 1.24 11.75 -13.09
N ASN A 60 1.82 10.55 -13.08
CA ASN A 60 1.34 9.38 -12.34
C ASN A 60 1.10 9.67 -10.85
N THR A 61 1.98 10.44 -10.21
CA THR A 61 1.88 10.76 -8.77
C THR A 61 0.66 11.63 -8.44
N ARG A 62 0.27 12.53 -9.35
CA ARG A 62 -0.87 13.43 -9.13
C ARG A 62 -2.19 12.71 -9.30
N ILE A 63 -2.29 11.89 -10.34
CA ILE A 63 -3.48 11.07 -10.59
C ILE A 63 -3.63 10.02 -9.50
N ALA A 64 -2.54 9.39 -9.05
CA ALA A 64 -2.59 8.47 -7.91
C ALA A 64 -3.09 9.16 -6.63
N LEU A 65 -2.65 10.39 -6.34
CA LEU A 65 -3.09 11.12 -5.15
C LEU A 65 -4.59 11.47 -5.18
N ALA A 66 -5.19 11.57 -6.37
CA ALA A 66 -6.63 11.77 -6.53
C ALA A 66 -7.42 10.46 -6.58
N LEU A 67 -7.04 9.52 -7.47
CA LEU A 67 -7.83 8.32 -7.74
C LEU A 67 -7.60 7.18 -6.75
N ALA A 68 -6.43 7.05 -6.11
CA ALA A 68 -6.18 5.94 -5.18
C ALA A 68 -7.07 6.02 -3.92
N PRO A 69 -7.25 7.20 -3.28
CA PRO A 69 -8.21 7.33 -2.19
C PRO A 69 -9.66 7.12 -2.64
N CYS A 70 -10.02 7.58 -3.85
CA CYS A 70 -11.34 7.29 -4.42
C CYS A 70 -11.56 5.77 -4.59
N ALA A 71 -10.56 5.05 -5.11
CA ALA A 71 -10.63 3.60 -5.26
C ALA A 71 -10.79 2.90 -3.91
N ALA A 72 -10.05 3.33 -2.88
CA ALA A 72 -10.16 2.78 -1.54
C ALA A 72 -11.57 2.97 -0.96
N PHE A 73 -12.16 4.16 -1.12
CA PHE A 73 -13.53 4.43 -0.69
C PHE A 73 -14.57 3.59 -1.47
N LEU A 74 -14.38 3.39 -2.77
CA LEU A 74 -15.27 2.52 -3.56
C LEU A 74 -15.17 1.05 -3.16
N LEU A 75 -13.99 0.58 -2.77
CA LEU A 75 -13.81 -0.78 -2.25
C LEU A 75 -14.53 -0.95 -0.91
N ASP A 76 -14.48 0.05 -0.04
CA ASP A 76 -15.19 0.07 1.24
C ASP A 76 -16.71 0.03 1.02
N LEU A 77 -17.24 0.89 0.14
CA LEU A 77 -18.65 0.89 -0.25
C LEU A 77 -19.11 -0.40 -0.97
N GLY A 78 -18.21 -1.04 -1.71
CA GLY A 78 -18.49 -2.25 -2.49
C GLY A 78 -18.38 -3.54 -1.68
N GLY A 79 -17.71 -3.50 -0.53
CA GLY A 79 -17.52 -4.63 0.37
C GLY A 79 -16.74 -5.81 -0.22
N ALA A 80 -16.88 -6.97 0.43
CA ALA A 80 -16.20 -8.21 0.06
C ALA A 80 -16.37 -8.67 -1.42
N PRO A 81 -17.55 -8.59 -2.06
CA PRO A 81 -17.69 -9.12 -3.43
C PRO A 81 -16.87 -8.33 -4.45
N VAL A 82 -16.81 -7.00 -4.32
CA VAL A 82 -16.02 -6.14 -5.20
C VAL A 82 -14.52 -6.40 -5.01
N VAL A 83 -14.07 -6.54 -3.76
CA VAL A 83 -12.67 -6.88 -3.43
C VAL A 83 -12.28 -8.25 -4.00
N ALA A 84 -13.15 -9.26 -3.87
CA ALA A 84 -12.91 -10.60 -4.38
C ALA A 84 -12.76 -10.61 -5.92
N ILE A 85 -13.64 -9.91 -6.64
CA ILE A 85 -13.61 -9.86 -8.11
C ILE A 85 -12.36 -9.12 -8.60
N LEU A 86 -11.97 -8.01 -7.97
CA LEU A 86 -10.78 -7.27 -8.35
C LEU A 86 -9.49 -8.03 -8.04
N THR A 87 -9.41 -8.69 -6.88
CA THR A 87 -8.23 -9.50 -6.51
C THR A 87 -8.05 -10.68 -7.48
N LEU A 88 -9.12 -11.43 -7.76
CA LEU A 88 -9.10 -12.51 -8.73
C LEU A 88 -8.79 -12.01 -10.14
N GLY A 89 -9.40 -10.91 -10.57
CA GLY A 89 -9.14 -10.27 -11.86
C GLY A 89 -7.69 -9.83 -12.02
N LEU A 90 -7.09 -9.23 -10.99
CA LEU A 90 -5.69 -8.83 -10.98
C LEU A 90 -4.74 -10.04 -10.98
N MET A 91 -5.08 -11.13 -10.29
CA MET A 91 -4.32 -12.38 -10.35
C MET A 91 -4.32 -12.96 -11.77
N ILE A 92 -5.47 -13.01 -12.43
CA ILE A 92 -5.57 -13.48 -13.83
C ILE A 92 -4.81 -12.55 -14.77
N ALA A 93 -4.96 -11.23 -14.63
CA ALA A 93 -4.23 -10.26 -15.44
C ALA A 93 -2.71 -10.40 -15.26
N TYR A 94 -2.23 -10.62 -14.04
CA TYR A 94 -0.82 -10.86 -13.74
C TYR A 94 -0.31 -12.15 -14.38
N ILE A 95 -1.08 -13.24 -14.30
CA ILE A 95 -0.73 -14.51 -14.96
C ILE A 95 -0.64 -14.28 -16.48
N ILE A 96 -1.61 -13.62 -17.09
CA ILE A 96 -1.63 -13.35 -18.54
C ILE A 96 -0.46 -12.44 -18.96
N ASP A 97 -0.13 -11.42 -18.16
CA ASP A 97 1.02 -10.55 -18.42
C ASP A 97 2.34 -11.31 -18.28
N SER A 98 2.45 -12.23 -17.30
CA SER A 98 3.62 -13.11 -17.14
C SER A 98 3.82 -14.06 -18.33
N LEU A 99 2.73 -14.42 -19.03
CA LEU A 99 2.74 -15.18 -20.28
C LEU A 99 3.07 -14.31 -21.51
N ASN A 100 3.42 -13.03 -21.30
CA ASN A 100 3.72 -12.02 -22.32
C ASN A 100 2.55 -11.67 -23.26
N PHE A 101 1.30 -11.98 -22.89
CA PHE A 101 0.12 -11.66 -23.69
C PHE A 101 -0.50 -10.33 -23.27
N LYS A 102 0.16 -9.22 -23.64
CA LYS A 102 -0.15 -7.86 -23.18
C LYS A 102 -1.57 -7.39 -23.51
N SER A 103 -2.12 -7.77 -24.66
CA SER A 103 -3.49 -7.42 -25.05
C SER A 103 -4.52 -8.14 -24.18
N GLY A 104 -4.32 -9.42 -23.87
CA GLY A 104 -5.20 -10.15 -22.95
C GLY A 104 -5.13 -9.62 -21.53
N ALA A 105 -3.96 -9.22 -21.04
CA ALA A 105 -3.83 -8.57 -19.74
C ALA A 105 -4.62 -7.25 -19.69
N PHE A 106 -4.55 -6.44 -20.76
CA PHE A 106 -5.33 -5.21 -20.89
C PHE A 106 -6.85 -5.46 -20.85
N PHE A 107 -7.36 -6.41 -21.66
CA PHE A 107 -8.78 -6.74 -21.68
C PHE A 107 -9.24 -7.37 -20.36
N CYS A 108 -8.38 -8.15 -19.71
CA CYS A 108 -8.66 -8.74 -18.40
C CYS A 108 -8.84 -7.65 -17.32
N VAL A 109 -7.99 -6.62 -17.32
CA VAL A 109 -8.16 -5.47 -16.41
C VAL A 109 -9.50 -4.78 -16.63
N TRP A 110 -9.86 -4.44 -17.88
CA TRP A 110 -11.16 -3.81 -18.16
C TRP A 110 -12.35 -4.72 -17.83
N ALA A 111 -12.29 -6.01 -18.16
CA ALA A 111 -13.32 -6.98 -17.80
C ALA A 111 -13.49 -7.08 -16.28
N SER A 112 -12.38 -7.05 -15.52
CA SER A 112 -12.43 -7.06 -14.06
C SER A 112 -13.07 -5.79 -13.49
N LEU A 113 -12.80 -4.60 -14.06
CA LEU A 113 -13.42 -3.35 -13.63
C LEU A 113 -14.93 -3.32 -13.95
N ILE A 114 -15.34 -3.85 -15.10
CA ILE A 114 -16.76 -3.97 -15.48
C ILE A 114 -17.47 -4.96 -14.55
N ALA A 115 -16.88 -6.14 -14.33
CA ALA A 115 -17.44 -7.14 -13.41
C ALA A 115 -17.53 -6.59 -11.97
N ALA A 116 -16.52 -5.83 -11.52
CA ALA A 116 -16.53 -5.14 -10.24
C ALA A 116 -17.65 -4.09 -10.16
N GLN A 117 -17.91 -3.35 -11.25
CA GLN A 117 -19.02 -2.39 -11.30
C GLN A 117 -20.40 -3.07 -11.21
N ILE A 118 -20.56 -4.20 -11.90
CA ILE A 118 -21.79 -5.00 -11.84
C ILE A 118 -22.00 -5.51 -10.41
N ALA A 119 -20.96 -6.10 -9.81
CA ALA A 119 -21.02 -6.55 -8.42
C ALA A 119 -21.29 -5.41 -7.44
N PHE A 120 -20.74 -4.23 -7.68
CA PHE A 120 -21.02 -3.03 -6.89
C PHE A 120 -22.51 -2.65 -6.98
N PHE A 121 -23.14 -2.70 -8.16
CA PHE A 121 -24.58 -2.40 -8.30
C PHE A 121 -25.48 -3.40 -7.58
N PHE A 122 -25.09 -4.69 -7.51
CA PHE A 122 -25.86 -5.70 -6.79
C PHE A 122 -25.57 -5.73 -5.28
N SER A 123 -24.35 -5.38 -4.87
CA SER A 123 -23.93 -5.41 -3.47
C SER A 123 -24.24 -4.11 -2.72
N SER A 124 -24.20 -2.96 -3.40
CA SER A 124 -24.36 -1.66 -2.77
C SER A 124 -25.83 -1.24 -2.82
N SER A 125 -26.47 -1.17 -1.66
CA SER A 125 -27.88 -0.76 -1.51
C SER A 125 -28.05 0.76 -1.58
N LEU A 126 -27.38 1.45 -2.53
CA LEU A 126 -27.40 2.92 -2.62
C LEU A 126 -28.82 3.48 -2.79
N ILE A 127 -29.68 2.80 -3.56
CA ILE A 127 -31.08 3.22 -3.78
C ILE A 127 -31.88 3.18 -2.46
N PHE A 128 -31.67 2.14 -1.65
CA PHE A 128 -32.27 2.02 -0.32
C PHE A 128 -31.66 3.01 0.67
N THR A 129 -30.35 3.23 0.60
CA THR A 129 -29.63 4.14 1.51
C THR A 129 -30.07 5.59 1.33
N PHE A 130 -30.27 6.04 0.08
CA PHE A 130 -30.68 7.41 -0.23
C PHE A 130 -32.20 7.63 -0.19
N ASN A 131 -33.00 6.58 0.03
CA ASN A 131 -34.47 6.61 -0.04
C ASN A 131 -35.03 7.34 -1.29
N SER A 132 -34.23 7.42 -2.36
CA SER A 132 -34.54 8.16 -3.58
C SER A 132 -33.82 7.55 -4.78
N ILE A 133 -34.62 7.10 -5.75
CA ILE A 133 -34.15 6.49 -7.00
C ILE A 133 -33.23 7.44 -7.79
N PRO A 134 -33.58 8.73 -8.04
CA PRO A 134 -32.73 9.58 -8.87
C PRO A 134 -31.37 9.86 -8.22
N LEU A 135 -31.32 10.01 -6.90
CA LEU A 135 -30.07 10.25 -6.17
C LEU A 135 -29.20 8.98 -6.14
N GLY A 136 -29.82 7.81 -5.94
CA GLY A 136 -29.15 6.52 -6.04
C GLY A 136 -28.54 6.27 -7.43
N LEU A 137 -29.25 6.61 -8.50
CA LEU A 137 -28.75 6.51 -9.87
C LEU A 137 -27.61 7.49 -10.15
N LEU A 138 -27.70 8.73 -9.65
CA LEU A 138 -26.63 9.73 -9.80
C LEU A 138 -25.36 9.33 -9.04
N ALA A 139 -25.50 8.79 -7.82
CA ALA A 139 -24.38 8.26 -7.04
C ALA A 139 -23.76 7.04 -7.73
N ALA A 140 -24.58 6.12 -8.24
CA ALA A 140 -24.14 4.98 -9.03
C ALA A 140 -23.37 5.42 -10.30
N PHE A 141 -23.84 6.47 -10.97
CA PHE A 141 -23.17 7.05 -12.13
C PHE A 141 -21.82 7.68 -11.76
N LEU A 142 -21.74 8.41 -10.66
CA LEU A 142 -20.47 8.95 -10.15
C LEU A 142 -19.46 7.82 -9.86
N CYS A 143 -19.89 6.76 -9.17
CA CYS A 143 -19.06 5.58 -8.92
C CYS A 143 -18.59 4.94 -10.24
N ALA A 144 -19.49 4.72 -11.20
CA ALA A 144 -19.14 4.17 -12.51
C ALA A 144 -18.16 5.05 -13.30
N GLN A 145 -18.35 6.38 -13.27
CA GLN A 145 -17.45 7.35 -13.88
C GLN A 145 -16.05 7.28 -13.26
N THR A 146 -15.96 7.17 -11.93
CA THR A 146 -14.67 7.10 -11.25
C THR A 146 -13.95 5.78 -11.49
N ASN A 147 -14.67 4.66 -11.53
CA ASN A 147 -14.14 3.36 -11.93
C ASN A 147 -13.63 3.38 -13.39
N PHE A 148 -14.35 4.05 -14.29
CA PHE A 148 -13.90 4.29 -15.66
C PHE A 148 -12.61 5.12 -15.72
N LEU A 149 -12.47 6.17 -14.90
CA LEU A 149 -11.24 6.97 -14.83
C LEU A 149 -10.05 6.16 -14.29
N ILE A 150 -10.27 5.24 -13.35
CA ILE A 150 -9.25 4.28 -12.89
C ILE A 150 -8.82 3.37 -14.05
N GLY A 151 -9.77 2.87 -14.85
CA GLY A 151 -9.50 2.11 -16.07
C GLY A 151 -8.71 2.91 -17.13
N ALA A 152 -9.04 4.18 -17.34
CA ALA A 152 -8.29 5.07 -18.22
C ALA A 152 -6.85 5.30 -17.72
N TRP A 153 -6.67 5.46 -16.40
CA TRP A 153 -5.33 5.58 -15.79
C TRP A 153 -4.51 4.29 -15.91
N ALA A 154 -5.13 3.12 -15.72
CA ALA A 154 -4.49 1.82 -15.92
C ALA A 154 -4.07 1.62 -17.39
N SER A 155 -4.91 2.05 -18.34
CA SER A 155 -4.66 1.95 -19.78
C SER A 155 -3.39 2.69 -20.21
N LEU A 156 -3.09 3.85 -19.60
CA LEU A 156 -1.88 4.62 -19.87
C LEU A 156 -0.59 3.91 -19.42
N GLN A 157 -0.65 2.90 -18.56
CA GLN A 157 0.53 2.14 -18.12
C GLN A 157 1.01 1.11 -19.17
N PHE A 158 0.13 0.72 -20.11
CA PHE A 158 0.47 -0.25 -21.15
C PHE A 158 1.25 0.41 -22.29
N LYS A 159 2.56 0.14 -22.36
CA LYS A 159 3.43 0.62 -23.45
C LYS A 159 2.95 0.20 -24.85
N TRP A 160 2.28 -0.95 -24.95
CA TRP A 160 1.72 -1.44 -26.21
C TRP A 160 0.71 -0.44 -26.80
N ILE A 161 -0.21 0.08 -25.99
CA ILE A 161 -1.22 1.08 -26.41
C ILE A 161 -0.56 2.39 -26.80
N GLN A 162 0.50 2.79 -26.09
CA GLN A 162 1.26 4.01 -26.42
C GLN A 162 1.90 3.95 -27.81
N LEU A 163 2.37 2.78 -28.23
CA LEU A 163 3.00 2.62 -29.54
C LEU A 163 1.99 2.49 -30.67
N GLU A 164 0.89 1.78 -30.44
CA GLU A 164 -0.09 1.47 -31.48
C GLU A 164 -1.09 2.62 -31.73
N ASN A 165 -1.53 3.32 -30.67
CA ASN A 165 -2.57 4.34 -30.74
C ASN A 165 -2.18 5.64 -30.00
N PRO A 166 -1.23 6.44 -30.52
CA PRO A 166 -0.71 7.64 -29.85
C PRO A 166 -1.77 8.74 -29.65
N THR A 167 -2.75 8.84 -30.56
CA THR A 167 -3.85 9.83 -30.47
C THR A 167 -4.79 9.51 -29.31
N ILE A 168 -5.10 8.24 -29.09
CA ILE A 168 -5.92 7.76 -27.97
C ILE A 168 -5.22 8.06 -26.65
N VAL A 169 -3.90 7.86 -26.57
CA VAL A 169 -3.12 8.15 -25.36
C VAL A 169 -3.14 9.64 -25.00
N LEU A 170 -3.01 10.54 -25.97
CA LEU A 170 -3.15 11.99 -25.74
C LEU A 170 -4.57 12.36 -25.30
N ALA A 171 -5.59 11.73 -25.89
CA ALA A 171 -6.99 11.93 -25.51
C ALA A 171 -7.27 11.43 -24.08
N LEU A 172 -6.73 10.27 -23.69
CA LEU A 172 -6.84 9.72 -22.34
C LEU A 172 -6.12 10.59 -21.30
N GLU A 173 -4.92 11.11 -21.61
CA GLU A 173 -4.22 12.07 -20.74
C GLU A 173 -5.08 13.33 -20.51
N ARG A 174 -5.63 13.90 -21.58
CA ARG A 174 -6.52 15.07 -21.50
C ARG A 174 -7.82 14.77 -20.73
N LEU A 175 -8.44 13.61 -20.98
CA LEU A 175 -9.66 13.17 -20.29
C LEU A 175 -9.45 13.00 -18.79
N LEU A 176 -8.31 12.44 -18.36
CA LEU A 176 -7.98 12.33 -16.94
C LEU A 176 -7.83 13.72 -16.31
N PHE A 177 -7.09 14.63 -16.94
CA PHE A 177 -6.90 15.98 -16.39
C PHE A 177 -8.19 16.79 -16.34
N ALA A 178 -9.08 16.63 -17.32
CA ALA A 178 -10.37 17.30 -17.37
C ALA A 178 -11.37 16.72 -16.34
N CYS A 179 -11.50 15.39 -16.24
CA CYS A 179 -12.59 14.77 -15.48
C CYS A 179 -12.27 14.47 -14.01
N VAL A 180 -11.00 14.18 -13.67
CA VAL A 180 -10.60 13.77 -12.31
C VAL A 180 -10.94 14.82 -11.24
N PRO A 181 -10.74 16.14 -11.45
CA PRO A 181 -11.05 17.13 -10.42
C PRO A 181 -12.52 17.12 -9.96
N PHE A 182 -13.46 16.89 -10.89
CA PHE A 182 -14.90 16.82 -10.56
C PHE A 182 -15.22 15.55 -9.78
N ALA A 183 -14.81 14.40 -10.32
CA ALA A 183 -15.02 13.09 -9.71
C ALA A 183 -14.38 12.98 -8.31
N ALA A 184 -13.12 13.37 -8.18
CA ALA A 184 -12.36 13.24 -6.95
C ALA A 184 -12.87 14.21 -5.87
N SER A 185 -13.18 15.46 -6.20
CA SER A 185 -13.73 16.41 -5.22
C SER A 185 -15.04 15.92 -4.62
N SER A 186 -15.94 15.37 -5.43
CA SER A 186 -17.22 14.80 -4.97
C SER A 186 -17.03 13.55 -4.11
N ILE A 187 -16.19 12.59 -4.51
CA ILE A 187 -15.96 11.36 -3.73
C ILE A 187 -15.26 11.67 -2.40
N PHE A 188 -14.25 12.55 -2.39
CA PHE A 188 -13.58 12.94 -1.15
C PHE A 188 -14.56 13.61 -0.19
N THR A 189 -15.41 14.48 -0.73
CA THR A 189 -16.47 15.13 0.05
C THR A 189 -17.43 14.09 0.64
N TRP A 190 -17.91 13.13 -0.17
CA TRP A 190 -18.78 12.06 0.29
C TRP A 190 -18.12 11.24 1.41
N ALA A 191 -16.86 10.82 1.22
CA ALA A 191 -16.10 10.08 2.24
C ALA A 191 -15.90 10.88 3.54
N THR A 192 -15.71 12.20 3.46
CA THR A 192 -15.61 13.03 4.67
C THR A 192 -16.95 13.22 5.36
N ILE A 193 -18.04 13.36 4.61
CA ILE A 193 -19.38 13.52 5.18
C ILE A 193 -19.83 12.24 5.88
N SER A 194 -19.50 11.06 5.33
CA SER A 194 -19.81 9.79 6.01
C SER A 194 -19.09 9.64 7.34
N ALA A 195 -17.95 10.31 7.54
CA ALA A 195 -17.17 10.24 8.79
C ALA A 195 -17.51 11.37 9.78
N VAL A 196 -17.72 12.60 9.32
CA VAL A 196 -17.83 13.82 10.17
C VAL A 196 -19.24 14.41 10.19
N GLY A 197 -20.12 14.00 9.27
CA GLY A 197 -21.48 14.52 9.14
C GLY A 197 -21.64 15.66 8.13
N MET A 198 -22.90 16.01 7.85
CA MET A 198 -23.29 16.88 6.73
C MET A 198 -23.19 18.39 7.03
N GLN A 199 -23.11 18.79 8.30
CA GLN A 199 -23.26 20.20 8.71
C GLN A 199 -22.30 21.18 8.00
N ASN A 200 -21.03 20.79 7.82
CA ASN A 200 -20.00 21.61 7.18
C ASN A 200 -19.59 21.11 5.77
N ALA A 201 -20.45 20.29 5.14
CA ALA A 201 -20.14 19.60 3.89
C ALA A 201 -19.70 20.53 2.74
N ALA A 202 -20.33 21.70 2.60
CA ALA A 202 -19.97 22.67 1.56
C ALA A 202 -18.55 23.23 1.72
N TYR A 203 -18.08 23.39 2.96
CA TYR A 203 -16.71 23.84 3.26
C TYR A 203 -15.68 22.75 2.95
N TYR A 204 -15.99 21.47 3.21
CA TYR A 204 -15.12 20.36 2.80
C TYR A 204 -15.00 20.30 1.28
N LEU A 205 -16.12 20.42 0.56
CA LEU A 205 -16.16 20.46 -0.88
C LEU A 205 -15.34 21.62 -1.47
N MET A 206 -15.45 22.80 -0.86
CA MET A 206 -14.64 23.98 -1.22
C MET A 206 -13.14 23.69 -1.13
N ILE A 207 -12.68 23.10 -0.02
CA ILE A 207 -11.26 22.79 0.20
C ILE A 207 -10.77 21.77 -0.84
N PHE A 208 -11.48 20.66 -1.03
CA PHE A 208 -11.09 19.65 -2.02
C PHE A 208 -11.09 20.22 -3.44
N SER A 209 -12.06 21.07 -3.77
CA SER A 209 -12.11 21.77 -5.06
C SER A 209 -10.89 22.67 -5.26
N CYS A 210 -10.46 23.42 -4.24
CA CYS A 210 -9.23 24.23 -4.30
C CYS A 210 -7.97 23.38 -4.51
N VAL A 211 -7.84 22.26 -3.79
CA VAL A 211 -6.70 21.34 -3.89
C VAL A 211 -6.61 20.73 -5.29
N PHE A 212 -7.71 20.18 -5.80
CA PHE A 212 -7.71 19.56 -7.13
C PHE A 212 -7.57 20.61 -8.25
N TYR A 213 -8.14 21.81 -8.08
CA TYR A 213 -7.90 22.91 -9.00
C TYR A 213 -6.40 23.23 -9.11
N TRP A 214 -5.69 23.33 -7.98
CA TRP A 214 -4.24 23.58 -7.98
C TRP A 214 -3.44 22.48 -8.67
N MET A 215 -3.84 21.23 -8.47
CA MET A 215 -3.12 20.07 -9.01
C MET A 215 -3.27 19.94 -10.53
N PHE A 216 -4.46 20.23 -11.06
CA PHE A 216 -4.85 19.91 -12.43
C PHE A 216 -5.05 21.13 -13.34
N ALA A 217 -5.58 22.26 -12.84
CA ALA A 217 -5.98 23.40 -13.70
C ALA A 217 -4.83 24.35 -14.09
N ILE A 218 -3.70 24.33 -13.37
CA ILE A 218 -2.50 25.10 -13.73
C ILE A 218 -1.94 24.56 -15.06
N PRO A 219 -1.57 25.40 -16.05
CA PRO A 219 -1.13 24.93 -17.37
C PRO A 219 0.08 24.01 -17.27
N ARG A 220 -0.03 22.80 -17.84
CA ARG A 220 1.01 21.75 -17.84
C ARG A 220 1.23 21.20 -19.23
N VAL A 221 2.49 20.88 -19.53
CA VAL A 221 2.91 20.24 -20.78
C VAL A 221 2.52 18.76 -20.77
N SER A 222 2.04 18.26 -21.91
CA SER A 222 1.74 16.83 -22.12
C SER A 222 2.98 15.96 -21.94
N SER A 223 2.80 14.77 -21.35
CA SER A 223 3.88 13.80 -21.15
C SER A 223 4.29 13.06 -22.42
N PHE A 224 3.43 13.05 -23.44
CA PHE A 224 3.62 12.25 -24.66
C PHE A 224 3.93 13.09 -25.92
N ARG A 225 3.90 14.43 -25.83
CA ARG A 225 4.37 15.31 -26.92
C ARG A 225 5.89 15.48 -26.85
N SER A 226 6.57 15.41 -28.00
CA SER A 226 8.03 15.59 -28.04
C SER A 226 8.41 16.96 -27.51
N LYS A 227 9.28 17.00 -26.49
CA LYS A 227 9.98 18.23 -26.09
C LYS A 227 10.87 18.64 -27.27
N GLN A 228 10.47 19.66 -28.03
CA GLN A 228 11.42 20.31 -28.94
C GLN A 228 12.53 20.90 -28.06
N GLU A 229 13.72 20.29 -28.11
CA GLU A 229 14.96 20.86 -27.54
C GLU A 229 15.45 22.10 -28.32
N VAL A 230 14.59 22.69 -29.14
CA VAL A 230 14.84 24.00 -29.72
C VAL A 230 14.49 25.00 -28.65
N LYS A 231 15.51 25.69 -28.11
CA LYS A 231 15.35 26.92 -27.30
C LYS A 231 14.14 27.69 -27.81
N TYR A 232 13.04 27.66 -27.05
CA TYR A 232 11.85 28.46 -27.34
C TYR A 232 12.33 29.88 -27.62
N HIS A 233 12.22 30.35 -28.86
CA HIS A 233 12.61 31.71 -29.20
C HIS A 233 11.68 32.64 -28.41
N GLY A 234 12.21 33.27 -27.36
CA GLY A 234 11.43 34.08 -26.40
C GLY A 234 10.99 33.37 -25.10
N GLY A 235 11.29 32.08 -24.91
CA GLY A 235 11.02 31.38 -23.64
C GLY A 235 9.56 31.01 -23.35
N GLU A 236 8.63 31.26 -24.28
CA GLU A 236 7.22 30.90 -24.13
C GLU A 236 6.91 29.54 -24.77
N VAL A 237 6.21 28.67 -24.02
CA VAL A 237 5.74 27.37 -24.50
C VAL A 237 4.49 27.61 -25.36
N PRO A 238 4.40 27.06 -26.58
CA PRO A 238 3.23 27.25 -27.43
C PRO A 238 1.99 26.58 -26.83
N ASP A 239 0.84 27.24 -26.94
CA ASP A 239 -0.44 26.85 -26.32
C ASP A 239 -0.87 25.42 -26.68
N ASP A 240 -0.53 24.95 -27.88
CA ASP A 240 -0.85 23.59 -28.33
C ASP A 240 -0.24 22.51 -27.45
N ASN A 241 0.86 22.78 -26.74
CA ASN A 241 1.55 21.78 -25.93
C ASN A 241 0.95 21.56 -24.53
N PHE A 242 -0.03 22.37 -24.14
CA PHE A 242 -0.74 22.17 -22.88
C PHE A 242 -1.72 21.01 -22.95
N ILE A 243 -1.91 20.31 -21.83
CA ILE A 243 -2.87 19.20 -21.72
C ILE A 243 -4.30 19.73 -21.79
N LEU A 244 -4.57 20.82 -21.08
CA LEU A 244 -5.90 21.42 -20.96
C LEU A 244 -6.12 22.51 -22.03
N SER A 245 -7.34 22.55 -22.56
CA SER A 245 -7.82 23.62 -23.44
C SER A 245 -8.50 24.76 -22.66
N PRO A 246 -8.67 25.95 -23.26
CA PRO A 246 -9.36 27.08 -22.62
C PRO A 246 -10.74 26.74 -22.06
N LEU A 247 -11.50 25.90 -22.76
CA LEU A 247 -12.84 25.46 -22.36
C LEU A 247 -12.80 24.65 -21.05
N GLU A 248 -11.86 23.71 -20.91
CA GLU A 248 -11.70 22.93 -19.67
C GLU A 248 -11.25 23.83 -18.53
N GLY A 249 -10.35 24.77 -18.81
CA GLY A 249 -9.95 25.82 -17.86
C GLY A 249 -11.15 26.59 -17.32
N CYS A 250 -12.08 26.98 -18.19
CA CYS A 250 -13.33 27.63 -17.81
C CYS A 250 -14.20 26.73 -16.91
N PHE A 251 -14.45 25.47 -17.30
CA PHE A 251 -15.24 24.53 -16.49
C PHE A 251 -14.62 24.28 -15.11
N HIS A 252 -13.30 24.12 -15.01
CA HIS A 252 -12.62 23.99 -13.73
C HIS A 252 -12.81 25.25 -12.85
N THR A 253 -12.80 26.44 -13.45
CA THR A 253 -13.01 27.69 -12.70
C THR A 253 -14.46 27.86 -12.26
N LEU A 254 -15.43 27.50 -13.10
CA LEU A 254 -16.86 27.53 -12.75
C LEU A 254 -17.15 26.56 -11.60
N ASN A 255 -16.59 25.35 -11.65
CA ASN A 255 -16.75 24.38 -10.58
C ASN A 255 -16.10 24.85 -9.27
N LEU A 256 -14.89 25.43 -9.34
CA LEU A 256 -14.23 25.98 -8.16
C LEU A 256 -15.08 27.05 -7.44
N LEU A 257 -15.71 27.95 -8.20
CA LEU A 257 -16.45 29.11 -7.66
C LEU A 257 -17.89 28.77 -7.26
N PHE A 258 -18.61 28.02 -8.08
CA PHE A 258 -20.06 27.85 -7.93
C PHE A 258 -20.46 26.52 -7.31
N PHE A 259 -19.69 25.44 -7.49
CA PHE A 259 -20.13 24.11 -7.03
C PHE A 259 -20.31 24.03 -5.50
N PRO A 260 -19.35 24.51 -4.66
CA PRO A 260 -19.55 24.54 -3.21
C PRO A 260 -20.73 25.43 -2.78
N LEU A 261 -20.93 26.57 -3.47
CA LEU A 261 -22.01 27.51 -3.18
C LEU A 261 -23.38 26.91 -3.50
N VAL A 262 -23.55 26.35 -4.70
CA VAL A 262 -24.81 25.70 -5.11
C VAL A 262 -25.12 24.52 -4.20
N PHE A 263 -24.10 23.76 -3.81
CA PHE A 263 -24.27 22.66 -2.87
C PHE A 263 -24.74 23.14 -1.48
N HIS A 264 -24.20 24.26 -0.96
CA HIS A 264 -24.67 24.86 0.29
C HIS A 264 -26.11 25.38 0.18
N VAL A 265 -26.44 26.05 -0.92
CA VAL A 265 -27.80 26.55 -1.18
C VAL A 265 -28.79 25.39 -1.23
N ALA A 266 -28.44 24.30 -1.92
CA ALA A 266 -29.30 23.13 -2.03
C ALA A 266 -29.48 22.39 -0.69
N SER A 267 -28.43 22.29 0.13
CA SER A 267 -28.48 21.58 1.42
C SER A 267 -29.15 22.39 2.54
N HIS A 268 -29.02 23.72 2.53
CA HIS A 268 -29.53 24.59 3.60
C HIS A 268 -30.62 25.56 3.14
N TYR A 269 -31.34 25.26 2.05
CA TYR A 269 -32.28 26.19 1.39
C TYR A 269 -33.30 26.86 2.32
N SER A 270 -33.77 26.14 3.36
CA SER A 270 -34.74 26.66 4.32
C SER A 270 -34.16 27.64 5.34
N VAL A 271 -32.84 27.65 5.54
CA VAL A 271 -32.16 28.39 6.62
C VAL A 271 -31.27 29.53 6.08
N ILE A 272 -31.13 29.66 4.76
CA ILE A 272 -30.20 30.61 4.09
C ILE A 272 -30.34 32.05 4.60
N PHE A 273 -31.57 32.54 4.76
CA PHE A 273 -31.85 33.92 5.17
C PHE A 273 -32.27 34.06 6.65
N SER A 274 -32.08 33.00 7.44
CA SER A 274 -32.47 33.01 8.86
C SER A 274 -31.55 33.89 9.72
N SER A 275 -30.28 34.05 9.34
CA SER A 275 -29.29 34.78 10.14
C SER A 275 -28.28 35.52 9.26
N ALA A 276 -27.64 36.56 9.81
CA ALA A 276 -26.53 37.22 9.12
C ALA A 276 -25.33 36.27 8.89
N ALA A 277 -25.16 35.26 9.75
CA ALA A 277 -24.10 34.27 9.64
C ALA A 277 -24.30 33.34 8.42
N SER A 278 -25.54 32.91 8.13
CA SER A 278 -25.84 32.09 6.96
C SER A 278 -25.67 32.85 5.64
N VAL A 279 -25.93 34.16 5.63
CA VAL A 279 -25.61 35.02 4.47
C VAL A 279 -24.09 35.17 4.31
N CYS A 280 -23.35 35.32 5.42
CA CYS A 280 -21.88 35.33 5.37
C CYS A 280 -21.31 34.01 4.83
N ASP A 281 -21.93 32.86 5.12
CA ASP A 281 -21.49 31.56 4.61
C ASP A 281 -21.55 31.47 3.09
N LEU A 282 -22.61 32.01 2.46
CA LEU A 282 -22.71 32.10 1.01
C LEU A 282 -21.57 32.95 0.41
N LEU A 283 -21.31 34.11 1.02
CA LEU A 283 -20.26 35.01 0.55
C LEU A 283 -18.87 34.40 0.74
N LEU A 284 -18.61 33.74 1.86
CA LEU A 284 -17.33 33.06 2.11
C LEU A 284 -17.10 31.92 1.13
N LEU A 285 -18.12 31.09 0.85
CA LEU A 285 -18.02 29.98 -0.09
C LEU A 285 -17.73 30.40 -1.53
N PHE A 286 -18.05 31.64 -1.92
CA PHE A 286 -17.69 32.18 -3.23
C PHE A 286 -16.37 32.95 -3.21
N PHE A 287 -16.19 33.89 -2.29
CA PHE A 287 -15.07 34.82 -2.30
C PHE A 287 -13.75 34.19 -1.81
N ILE A 288 -13.78 33.14 -0.97
CA ILE A 288 -12.56 32.40 -0.60
C ILE A 288 -11.97 31.66 -1.82
N PRO A 289 -12.72 30.81 -2.56
CA PRO A 289 -12.22 30.20 -3.79
C PRO A 289 -11.81 31.22 -4.84
N PHE A 290 -12.50 32.36 -4.91
CA PHE A 290 -12.14 33.44 -5.83
C PHE A 290 -10.79 34.08 -5.48
N LEU A 291 -10.55 34.42 -4.20
CA LEU A 291 -9.23 34.87 -3.74
C LEU A 291 -8.14 33.83 -4.03
N PHE A 292 -8.44 32.55 -3.80
CA PHE A 292 -7.54 31.45 -4.11
C PHE A 292 -7.22 31.35 -5.61
N GLN A 293 -8.21 31.50 -6.50
CA GLN A 293 -8.02 31.52 -7.95
C GLN A 293 -7.17 32.71 -8.39
N LEU A 294 -7.40 33.89 -7.81
CA LEU A 294 -6.59 35.09 -8.07
C LEU A 294 -5.14 34.88 -7.61
N TYR A 295 -4.92 34.22 -6.48
CA TYR A 295 -3.58 33.80 -6.06
C TYR A 295 -2.97 32.78 -7.03
N ALA A 296 -3.72 31.74 -7.45
CA ALA A 296 -3.27 30.75 -8.42
C ALA A 296 -2.95 31.36 -9.78
N SER A 297 -3.57 32.49 -10.14
CA SER A 297 -3.24 33.23 -11.35
C SER A 297 -1.79 33.73 -11.38
N THR A 298 -1.13 33.92 -10.23
CA THR A 298 0.31 34.25 -10.16
C THR A 298 1.18 33.15 -10.77
N ARG A 299 0.67 31.92 -10.81
CA ARG A 299 1.29 30.75 -11.45
C ARG A 299 0.68 30.37 -12.79
N GLY A 300 -0.16 31.24 -13.36
CA GLY A 300 -0.73 31.06 -14.70
C GLY A 300 -2.09 30.36 -14.75
N ALA A 301 -2.85 30.24 -13.66
CA ALA A 301 -4.18 29.58 -13.70
C ALA A 301 -5.22 30.25 -14.63
N LEU A 302 -5.11 31.56 -14.85
CA LEU A 302 -6.01 32.37 -15.71
C LEU A 302 -5.46 32.58 -17.13
N TRP A 303 -4.54 31.73 -17.60
CA TRP A 303 -3.88 31.86 -18.90
C TRP A 303 -4.85 31.90 -20.09
N TRP A 304 -6.04 31.30 -19.95
CA TRP A 304 -7.07 31.22 -20.97
C TRP A 304 -7.96 32.47 -21.07
N VAL A 305 -7.92 33.38 -20.08
CA VAL A 305 -8.80 34.58 -20.04
C VAL A 305 -8.22 35.73 -20.84
N THR A 306 -6.96 36.10 -20.59
CA THR A 306 -6.25 37.13 -21.37
C THR A 306 -4.77 36.79 -21.47
N LYS A 307 -4.17 37.06 -22.64
CA LYS A 307 -2.71 36.96 -22.83
C LYS A 307 -1.96 38.22 -22.34
N ASN A 308 -2.68 39.33 -22.16
CA ASN A 308 -2.11 40.62 -21.75
C ASN A 308 -1.78 40.63 -20.25
N ALA A 309 -0.50 40.65 -19.90
CA ALA A 309 -0.03 40.64 -18.51
C ALA A 309 -0.55 41.84 -17.68
N ASN A 310 -0.67 43.03 -18.29
CA ASN A 310 -1.13 44.23 -17.60
C ASN A 310 -2.62 44.17 -17.25
N GLN A 311 -3.45 43.66 -18.16
CA GLN A 311 -4.89 43.46 -17.90
C GLN A 311 -5.09 42.41 -16.82
N LEU A 312 -4.34 41.30 -16.87
CA LEU A 312 -4.39 40.25 -15.85
C LEU A 312 -3.97 40.77 -14.46
N HIS A 313 -2.96 41.64 -14.40
CA HIS A 313 -2.54 42.28 -13.17
C HIS A 313 -3.63 43.20 -12.60
N SER A 314 -4.25 44.03 -13.45
CA SER A 314 -5.36 44.90 -13.06
C SER A 314 -6.54 44.10 -12.51
N ILE A 315 -6.93 43.02 -13.19
CA ILE A 315 -8.00 42.11 -12.74
C ILE A 315 -7.65 41.53 -11.36
N ARG A 316 -6.40 41.08 -11.16
CA ARG A 316 -5.96 40.51 -9.89
C ARG A 316 -6.07 41.48 -8.73
N VAL A 317 -5.60 42.72 -8.91
CA VAL A 317 -5.56 43.72 -7.84
C VAL A 317 -6.97 44.21 -7.51
N VAL A 318 -7.75 44.60 -8.52
CA VAL A 318 -9.10 45.17 -8.31
C VAL A 318 -10.04 44.11 -7.73
N ASN A 319 -10.15 42.95 -8.36
CA ASN A 319 -11.05 41.89 -7.89
C ASN A 319 -10.56 41.27 -6.58
N GLY A 320 -9.23 41.23 -6.38
CA GLY A 320 -8.63 40.77 -5.12
C GLY A 320 -8.96 41.69 -3.95
N ALA A 321 -8.93 43.01 -4.16
CA ALA A 321 -9.29 43.98 -3.12
C ALA A 321 -10.78 43.86 -2.74
N VAL A 322 -11.68 43.76 -3.72
CA VAL A 322 -13.12 43.57 -3.48
C VAL A 322 -13.37 42.28 -2.70
N ALA A 323 -12.79 41.17 -3.15
CA ALA A 323 -12.96 39.87 -2.50
C ALA A 323 -12.40 39.85 -1.07
N LEU A 324 -11.27 40.53 -0.84
CA LEU A 324 -10.65 40.62 0.49
C LEU A 324 -11.52 41.43 1.46
N ILE A 325 -12.15 42.52 1.02
CA ILE A 325 -13.11 43.29 1.84
C ILE A 325 -14.29 42.40 2.27
N VAL A 326 -14.91 41.71 1.31
CA VAL A 326 -16.08 40.87 1.61
C VAL A 326 -15.73 39.73 2.56
N VAL A 327 -14.62 39.03 2.32
CA VAL A 327 -14.17 37.92 3.19
C VAL A 327 -13.88 38.39 4.60
N VAL A 328 -13.22 39.54 4.77
CA VAL A 328 -12.90 40.08 6.09
C VAL A 328 -14.18 40.42 6.86
N ILE A 329 -15.12 41.14 6.25
CA ILE A 329 -16.41 41.48 6.89
C ILE A 329 -17.18 40.21 7.30
N CYS A 330 -17.21 39.20 6.44
CA CYS A 330 -17.89 37.94 6.77
C CYS A 330 -17.21 37.19 7.93
N LEU A 331 -15.87 37.18 7.99
CA LEU A 331 -15.13 36.57 9.10
C LEU A 331 -15.30 37.35 10.41
N GLU A 332 -15.42 38.68 10.35
CA GLU A 332 -15.70 39.50 11.52
C GLU A 332 -17.05 39.15 12.15
N VAL A 333 -18.12 39.12 11.34
CA VAL A 333 -19.47 38.78 11.80
C VAL A 333 -19.50 37.35 12.35
N ARG A 334 -18.92 36.40 11.63
CA ARG A 334 -19.03 34.96 11.94
C ARG A 334 -18.09 34.48 13.04
N VAL A 335 -16.88 35.04 13.14
CA VAL A 335 -15.83 34.56 14.06
C VAL A 335 -15.58 35.57 15.16
N VAL A 336 -15.25 36.81 14.82
CA VAL A 336 -14.79 37.79 15.82
C VAL A 336 -15.92 38.24 16.73
N PHE A 337 -17.02 38.75 16.19
CA PHE A 337 -18.13 39.23 17.01
C PHE A 337 -18.95 38.09 17.61
N HIS A 338 -19.14 36.99 16.86
CA HIS A 338 -19.89 35.84 17.35
C HIS A 338 -19.16 35.09 18.48
N SER A 339 -17.87 34.74 18.29
CA SER A 339 -17.13 33.91 19.25
C SER A 339 -16.29 34.73 20.23
N PHE A 340 -15.73 35.86 19.81
CA PHE A 340 -14.81 36.68 20.62
C PHE A 340 -15.38 38.02 21.07
N GLY A 341 -16.65 38.32 20.77
CA GLY A 341 -17.25 39.63 21.08
C GLY A 341 -17.17 40.02 22.55
N ARG A 342 -17.19 39.04 23.48
CA ARG A 342 -17.07 39.26 24.92
C ARG A 342 -15.67 39.70 25.38
N TYR A 343 -14.64 39.44 24.58
CA TYR A 343 -13.26 39.82 24.89
C TYR A 343 -12.88 41.20 24.33
N ILE A 344 -13.74 41.77 23.47
CA ILE A 344 -13.52 43.10 22.92
C ILE A 344 -13.92 44.13 23.98
N GLN A 345 -12.93 44.84 24.52
CA GLN A 345 -13.15 45.78 25.62
C GLN A 345 -13.71 47.14 25.17
N VAL A 346 -13.76 47.38 23.86
CA VAL A 346 -14.23 48.64 23.27
C VAL A 346 -15.75 48.61 23.10
N PRO A 347 -16.50 49.66 23.49
CA PRO A 347 -17.94 49.72 23.27
C PRO A 347 -18.30 49.98 21.79
N PRO A 348 -19.48 49.51 21.31
CA PRO A 348 -19.99 49.87 20.00
C PRO A 348 -20.36 51.37 19.93
N PRO A 349 -20.19 52.04 18.77
CA PRO A 349 -19.84 51.51 17.44
C PRO A 349 -18.33 51.44 17.14
N LEU A 350 -17.48 51.94 18.04
CA LEU A 350 -16.02 52.01 17.82
C LEU A 350 -15.36 50.64 17.70
N ASN A 351 -15.94 49.61 18.33
CA ASN A 351 -15.49 48.23 18.18
C ASN A 351 -15.52 47.75 16.72
N TYR A 352 -16.59 48.02 15.97
CA TYR A 352 -16.73 47.63 14.57
C TYR A 352 -15.68 48.33 13.71
N LEU A 353 -15.45 49.64 13.93
CA LEU A 353 -14.46 50.39 13.19
C LEU A 353 -13.03 49.92 13.49
N LEU A 354 -12.67 49.72 14.76
CA LEU A 354 -11.32 49.31 15.11
C LEU A 354 -11.03 47.86 14.68
N VAL A 355 -11.99 46.94 14.85
CA VAL A 355 -11.85 45.56 14.38
C VAL A 355 -11.69 45.53 12.86
N THR A 356 -12.53 46.24 12.11
CA THR A 356 -12.41 46.33 10.64
C THR A 356 -11.07 46.91 10.19
N VAL A 357 -10.62 48.02 10.79
CA VAL A 357 -9.30 48.61 10.48
C VAL A 357 -8.18 47.60 10.73
N THR A 358 -8.25 46.82 11.81
CA THR A 358 -7.19 45.84 12.14
C THR A 358 -7.18 44.64 11.20
N MET A 359 -8.34 44.02 10.94
CA MET A 359 -8.43 42.83 10.11
C MET A 359 -8.22 43.17 8.63
N LEU A 360 -8.91 44.21 8.13
CA LEU A 360 -8.80 44.63 6.73
C LEU A 360 -7.42 45.21 6.45
N GLY A 361 -6.90 46.05 7.33
CA GLY A 361 -5.56 46.61 7.20
C GLY A 361 -4.49 45.51 7.25
N GLY A 362 -4.59 44.57 8.21
CA GLY A 362 -3.68 43.42 8.28
C GLY A 362 -3.73 42.54 7.03
N ALA A 363 -4.93 42.22 6.53
CA ALA A 363 -5.13 41.42 5.32
C ALA A 363 -4.62 42.15 4.06
N ALA A 364 -4.89 43.46 3.93
CA ALA A 364 -4.40 44.28 2.83
C ALA A 364 -2.87 44.40 2.84
N GLY A 365 -2.26 44.58 4.02
CA GLY A 365 -0.81 44.59 4.19
C GLY A 365 -0.16 43.26 3.80
N ALA A 366 -0.75 42.14 4.24
CA ALA A 366 -0.32 40.81 3.85
C ALA A 366 -0.45 40.58 2.33
N GLY A 367 -1.60 40.95 1.74
CA GLY A 367 -1.84 40.84 0.30
C GLY A 367 -0.88 41.67 -0.55
N ALA A 368 -0.64 42.93 -0.16
CA ALA A 368 0.33 43.82 -0.83
C ALA A 368 1.75 43.25 -0.76
N SER A 369 2.14 42.65 0.37
CA SER A 369 3.44 41.98 0.52
C SER A 369 3.55 40.71 -0.33
N ALA A 370 2.47 39.90 -0.41
CA ALA A 370 2.44 38.66 -1.19
C ALA A 370 2.48 38.91 -2.70
N LEU A 371 1.89 40.02 -3.16
CA LEU A 371 1.91 40.45 -4.55
C LEU A 371 3.16 41.26 -4.92
N GLY A 372 4.01 41.60 -3.94
CA GLY A 372 5.24 42.37 -4.17
C GLY A 372 4.99 43.82 -4.59
N MET A 373 3.86 44.41 -4.19
CA MET A 373 3.46 45.77 -4.57
C MET A 373 4.23 46.87 -3.81
N ILE A 374 5.06 46.50 -2.83
CA ILE A 374 5.84 47.41 -1.99
C ILE A 374 7.19 47.66 -2.65
N SER A 375 7.26 48.63 -3.57
CA SER A 375 8.50 48.97 -4.29
C SER A 375 8.79 50.47 -4.38
N ASP A 376 7.75 51.30 -4.48
CA ASP A 376 7.91 52.76 -4.62
C ASP A 376 7.96 53.48 -3.26
N ALA A 377 8.59 54.65 -3.24
CA ALA A 377 8.69 55.48 -2.02
C ALA A 377 7.31 55.86 -1.45
N PHE A 378 6.33 56.16 -2.31
CA PHE A 378 4.95 56.46 -1.88
C PHE A 378 4.27 55.22 -1.28
N SER A 379 4.41 54.07 -1.93
CA SER A 379 3.85 52.80 -1.45
C SER A 379 4.47 52.38 -0.10
N TYR A 380 5.74 52.71 0.14
CA TYR A 380 6.41 52.55 1.43
C TYR A 380 5.74 53.37 2.52
N TRP A 381 5.55 54.67 2.29
CA TRP A 381 4.88 55.55 3.27
C TRP A 381 3.47 55.05 3.58
N SER A 382 2.69 54.67 2.56
CA SER A 382 1.36 54.08 2.75
C SER A 382 1.39 52.78 3.56
N PHE A 383 2.34 51.88 3.28
CA PHE A 383 2.49 50.63 4.02
C PHE A 383 2.91 50.86 5.48
N THR A 384 3.82 51.81 5.74
CA THR A 384 4.22 52.17 7.11
C THR A 384 3.08 52.78 7.90
N ALA A 385 2.33 53.72 7.32
CA ALA A 385 1.17 54.32 7.96
C ALA A 385 0.12 53.25 8.31
N LEU A 386 -0.16 52.34 7.37
CA LEU A 386 -1.08 51.24 7.57
C LEU A 386 -0.62 50.25 8.66
N ALA A 387 0.67 49.92 8.73
CA ALA A 387 1.19 49.03 9.79
C ALA A 387 1.07 49.67 11.18
N VAL A 388 1.33 50.98 11.30
CA VAL A 388 1.19 51.73 12.55
C VAL A 388 -0.27 51.82 12.99
N THR A 389 -1.19 52.14 12.07
CA THR A 389 -2.62 52.24 12.39
C THR A 389 -3.22 50.88 12.76
N VAL A 390 -2.88 49.82 12.04
CA VAL A 390 -3.32 48.45 12.34
C VAL A 390 -2.81 47.99 13.71
N SER A 391 -1.53 48.21 14.02
CA SER A 391 -0.97 47.78 15.30
C SER A 391 -1.56 48.56 16.48
N SER A 392 -1.82 49.85 16.30
CA SER A 392 -2.43 50.70 17.33
C SER A 392 -3.90 50.34 17.55
N ALA A 393 -4.68 50.18 16.48
CA ALA A 393 -6.07 49.77 16.56
C ALA A 393 -6.21 48.37 17.18
N GLY A 394 -5.31 47.43 16.86
CA GLY A 394 -5.33 46.07 17.40
C GLY A 394 -5.08 46.03 18.89
N ALA A 395 -4.14 46.86 19.37
CA ALA A 395 -3.88 47.00 20.80
C ALA A 395 -5.11 47.54 21.55
N ILE A 396 -5.82 48.52 21.00
CA ILE A 396 -7.05 49.06 21.61
C ILE A 396 -8.15 47.99 21.67
N VAL A 397 -8.37 47.24 20.59
CA VAL A 397 -9.39 46.15 20.53
C VAL A 397 -9.16 45.10 21.60
N VAL A 398 -7.89 44.75 21.82
CA VAL A 398 -7.45 43.74 22.78
C VAL A 398 -7.48 44.24 24.24
N GLY A 399 -7.70 45.55 24.46
CA GLY A 399 -7.78 46.14 25.80
C GLY A 399 -6.45 46.65 26.36
N PHE A 400 -5.49 46.99 25.49
CA PHE A 400 -4.20 47.51 25.94
C PHE A 400 -4.35 48.93 26.53
N PRO A 401 -3.68 49.25 27.66
CA PRO A 401 -3.82 50.56 28.28
C PRO A 401 -3.40 51.69 27.34
N LEU A 402 -4.24 52.71 27.20
CA LEU A 402 -4.03 53.85 26.29
C LEU A 402 -2.69 54.57 26.50
N LEU A 403 -2.20 54.59 27.75
CA LEU A 403 -0.91 55.21 28.11
C LEU A 403 0.29 54.54 27.41
N PHE A 404 0.18 53.25 27.11
CA PHE A 404 1.23 52.45 26.48
C PHE A 404 1.04 52.25 24.97
N LEU A 405 0.02 52.88 24.37
CA LEU A 405 -0.26 52.81 22.93
C LEU A 405 0.92 53.17 21.99
N PRO A 406 1.88 54.05 22.38
CA PRO A 406 3.09 54.27 21.59
C PRO A 406 3.91 52.99 21.34
N LEU A 407 3.88 52.01 22.25
CA LEU A 407 4.65 50.76 22.11
C LEU A 407 4.16 49.90 20.92
N PRO A 408 2.85 49.58 20.78
CA PRO A 408 2.31 48.98 19.57
C PRO A 408 2.56 49.80 18.29
N ALA A 409 2.47 51.13 18.35
CA ALA A 409 2.72 51.97 17.18
C ALA A 409 4.18 51.83 16.68
N ILE A 410 5.14 51.85 17.61
CA ILE A 410 6.56 51.63 17.31
C ILE A 410 6.80 50.21 16.76
N ALA A 411 6.11 49.20 17.31
CA ALA A 411 6.20 47.83 16.79
C ALA A 411 5.76 47.75 15.32
N GLY A 412 4.62 48.35 14.96
CA GLY A 412 4.15 48.44 13.58
C GLY A 412 5.12 49.18 12.64
N PHE A 413 5.72 50.28 13.12
CA PHE A 413 6.74 51.02 12.37
C PHE A 413 8.01 50.19 12.11
N GLU A 414 8.54 49.53 13.13
CA GLU A 414 9.74 48.69 13.01
C GLU A 414 9.50 47.45 12.14
N PHE A 415 8.28 46.88 12.15
CA PHE A 415 7.87 45.84 11.21
C PHE A 415 7.87 46.35 9.76
N ALA A 416 7.26 47.50 9.49
CA ALA A 416 7.22 48.07 8.15
C ALA A 416 8.62 48.46 7.63
N ARG A 417 9.49 48.95 8.54
CA ARG A 417 10.90 49.20 8.25
C ARG A 417 11.66 47.91 7.94
N PHE A 418 11.37 46.81 8.63
CA PHE A 418 11.96 45.51 8.32
C PHE A 418 11.57 45.00 6.92
N VAL A 419 10.28 45.05 6.57
CA VAL A 419 9.79 44.56 5.26
C VAL A 419 10.49 45.27 4.09
N THR A 420 10.81 46.55 4.26
CA THR A 420 11.40 47.39 3.20
C THR A 420 12.92 47.45 3.24
N LYS A 421 13.52 47.76 4.40
CA LYS A 421 14.97 47.92 4.55
C LYS A 421 15.70 46.61 4.91
N LYS A 422 14.96 45.53 5.20
CA LYS A 422 15.48 44.21 5.63
C LYS A 422 16.48 44.29 6.79
N SER A 423 16.37 45.30 7.65
CA SER A 423 17.26 45.49 8.81
C SER A 423 16.92 44.51 9.93
N LEU A 424 17.91 43.76 10.42
CA LEU A 424 17.72 42.81 11.52
C LEU A 424 17.36 43.50 12.85
N SER A 425 17.96 44.66 13.13
CA SER A 425 17.71 45.43 14.36
C SER A 425 16.25 45.86 14.50
N SER A 426 15.61 46.27 13.40
CA SER A 426 14.19 46.65 13.40
C SER A 426 13.30 45.43 13.65
N TYR A 427 13.66 44.27 13.09
CA TYR A 427 12.92 43.04 13.34
C TYR A 427 13.00 42.57 14.80
N PHE A 428 14.18 42.57 15.41
CA PHE A 428 14.30 42.20 16.83
C PHE A 428 13.55 43.18 17.74
N SER A 429 13.57 44.47 17.41
CA SER A 429 12.78 45.48 18.14
C SER A 429 11.27 45.20 18.03
N PHE A 430 10.79 44.84 16.84
CA PHE A 430 9.42 44.39 16.62
C PHE A 430 9.08 43.12 17.42
N VAL A 431 9.96 42.12 17.44
CA VAL A 431 9.73 40.86 18.19
C VAL A 431 9.63 41.11 19.69
N VAL A 432 10.51 41.96 20.26
CA VAL A 432 10.47 42.31 21.68
C VAL A 432 9.16 43.03 22.02
N LEU A 433 8.81 44.08 21.28
CA LEU A 433 7.57 44.84 21.53
C LEU A 433 6.31 43.99 21.30
N GLY A 434 6.29 43.18 20.24
CA GLY A 434 5.19 42.26 19.96
C GLY A 434 5.02 41.18 21.04
N SER A 435 6.13 40.61 21.53
CA SER A 435 6.10 39.63 22.62
C SER A 435 5.58 40.22 23.93
N LEU A 436 5.90 41.48 24.22
CA LEU A 436 5.40 42.19 25.40
C LEU A 436 3.87 42.34 25.32
N ILE A 437 3.34 42.73 24.16
CA ILE A 437 1.89 42.88 23.94
C ILE A 437 1.17 41.54 24.13
N VAL A 438 1.68 40.46 23.52
CA VAL A 438 1.10 39.11 23.68
C VAL A 438 1.16 38.66 25.14
N THR A 439 2.28 38.88 25.83
CA THR A 439 2.45 38.49 27.23
C THR A 439 1.45 39.23 28.11
N LEU A 440 1.31 40.55 27.94
CA LEU A 440 0.36 41.36 28.70
C LEU A 440 -1.09 40.93 28.45
N PHE A 441 -1.46 40.61 27.20
CA PHE A 441 -2.78 40.09 26.89
C PHE A 441 -3.08 38.78 27.62
N VAL A 442 -2.15 37.81 27.56
CA VAL A 442 -2.34 36.50 28.21
C VAL A 442 -2.35 36.63 29.73
N VAL A 443 -1.48 37.49 30.29
CA VAL A 443 -1.42 37.74 31.74
C VAL A 443 -2.74 38.35 32.24
N HIS A 444 -3.23 39.39 31.58
CA HIS A 444 -4.44 40.09 32.02
C HIS A 444 -5.72 39.26 31.89
N ASN A 445 -5.82 38.37 30.89
CA ASN A 445 -7.07 37.65 30.62
C ASN A 445 -7.10 36.23 31.20
N PHE A 446 -5.97 35.52 31.27
CA PHE A 446 -5.98 34.07 31.55
C PHE A 446 -5.09 33.62 32.72
N TRP A 447 -4.11 34.43 33.13
CA TRP A 447 -3.05 33.95 34.02
C TRP A 447 -3.46 33.82 35.48
N ASP A 448 -4.39 34.65 35.93
CA ASP A 448 -4.91 34.63 37.31
C ASP A 448 -6.13 33.71 37.48
N LEU A 449 -6.60 33.08 36.40
CA LEU A 449 -7.69 32.10 36.45
C LEU A 449 -7.16 30.76 36.99
N ASN A 450 -7.70 30.33 38.13
CA ASN A 450 -7.36 29.06 38.79
C ASN A 450 -8.15 27.88 38.19
N ILE A 451 -8.00 27.66 36.89
CA ILE A 451 -8.62 26.53 36.17
C ILE A 451 -7.57 25.45 35.93
N TRP A 452 -7.96 24.19 36.12
CA TRP A 452 -7.12 23.03 35.79
C TRP A 452 -7.53 22.48 34.43
N MET A 453 -6.59 22.42 33.49
CA MET A 453 -6.83 22.01 32.10
C MET A 453 -5.69 21.13 31.61
N ALA A 454 -6.01 20.02 30.93
CA ALA A 454 -5.03 19.09 30.35
C ALA A 454 -3.94 18.58 31.34
N GLY A 455 -4.29 18.48 32.64
CA GLY A 455 -3.41 17.98 33.69
C GLY A 455 -2.45 19.00 34.28
N MET A 456 -2.63 20.28 33.97
CA MET A 456 -1.81 21.38 34.47
C MET A 456 -2.69 22.57 34.85
N SER A 457 -2.19 23.44 35.74
CA SER A 457 -2.81 24.74 36.00
C SER A 457 -2.78 25.61 34.73
N LEU A 458 -3.84 26.35 34.44
CA LEU A 458 -3.92 27.27 33.30
C LEU A 458 -2.77 28.29 33.29
N LYS A 459 -2.30 28.73 34.46
CA LYS A 459 -1.12 29.60 34.60
C LYS A 459 0.16 29.00 34.02
N SER A 460 0.43 27.71 34.29
CA SER A 460 1.58 27.00 33.71
C SER A 460 1.42 26.83 32.20
N PHE A 461 0.19 26.65 31.75
CA PHE A 461 -0.12 26.55 30.33
C PHE A 461 0.09 27.89 29.59
N CYS A 462 -0.32 29.01 30.18
CA CYS A 462 -0.08 30.35 29.66
C CYS A 462 1.41 30.63 29.45
N LYS A 463 2.27 30.20 30.39
CA LYS A 463 3.74 30.29 30.25
C LYS A 463 4.25 29.55 29.01
N LEU A 464 3.74 28.35 28.74
CA LEU A 464 4.13 27.54 27.59
C LEU A 464 3.68 28.18 26.27
N ILE A 465 2.45 28.70 26.20
CA ILE A 465 1.97 29.45 25.02
C ILE A 465 2.86 30.66 24.77
N ILE A 466 3.09 31.50 25.79
CA ILE A 466 3.88 32.72 25.64
C ILE A 466 5.28 32.37 25.13
N ALA A 467 5.95 31.39 25.74
CA ALA A 467 7.25 30.92 25.27
C ALA A 467 7.20 30.45 23.80
N ASN A 468 6.16 29.70 23.42
CA ASN A 468 6.00 29.18 22.07
C ASN A 468 5.78 30.31 21.03
N VAL A 469 4.98 31.32 21.36
CA VAL A 469 4.72 32.48 20.50
C VAL A 469 5.97 33.35 20.34
N VAL A 470 6.71 33.58 21.43
CA VAL A 470 7.99 34.31 21.40
C VAL A 470 8.99 33.62 20.46
N LEU A 471 9.14 32.30 20.57
CA LEU A 471 10.01 31.53 19.67
C LEU A 471 9.53 31.62 18.22
N ALA A 472 8.23 31.48 17.97
CA ALA A 472 7.66 31.59 16.63
C ALA A 472 7.94 32.95 15.98
N MET A 473 7.85 34.05 16.74
CA MET A 473 8.17 35.40 16.25
C MET A 473 9.68 35.62 16.08
N ALA A 474 10.54 34.98 16.87
CA ALA A 474 11.98 35.13 16.74
C ALA A 474 12.58 34.40 15.53
N VAL A 475 12.01 33.25 15.15
CA VAL A 475 12.54 32.35 14.11
C VAL A 475 12.80 33.04 12.76
N PRO A 476 11.86 33.81 12.15
CA PRO A 476 12.09 34.40 10.83
C PRO A 476 13.25 35.40 10.82
N GLY A 477 13.47 36.13 11.92
CA GLY A 477 14.61 37.03 12.10
C GLY A 477 15.93 36.29 12.25
N LEU A 478 15.94 35.22 13.06
CA LEU A 478 17.12 34.36 13.23
C LEU A 478 17.49 33.63 11.94
N ALA A 479 16.51 33.30 11.09
CA ALA A 479 16.75 32.66 9.80
C ALA A 479 17.43 33.58 8.76
N LEU A 480 17.47 34.89 9.00
CA LEU A 480 18.15 35.89 8.16
C LEU A 480 19.58 36.20 8.62
N LEU A 481 20.03 35.62 9.74
CA LEU A 481 21.40 35.76 10.24
C LEU A 481 22.43 35.12 9.29
N PRO A 482 23.69 35.60 9.32
CA PRO A 482 24.78 35.00 8.54
C PRO A 482 25.02 33.54 8.92
N PRO A 483 25.61 32.74 8.02
CA PRO A 483 25.61 31.28 8.15
C PRO A 483 26.33 30.73 9.38
N LYS A 484 27.26 31.50 9.95
CA LYS A 484 27.96 31.17 11.21
C LYS A 484 27.00 31.08 12.41
N LEU A 485 25.84 31.73 12.35
CA LEU A 485 24.86 31.80 13.42
C LEU A 485 23.59 30.97 13.14
N HIS A 486 23.55 30.17 12.05
CA HIS A 486 22.39 29.33 11.76
C HIS A 486 22.07 28.34 12.88
N PHE A 487 23.05 27.92 13.68
CA PHE A 487 22.82 27.06 14.85
C PHE A 487 21.80 27.64 15.85
N LEU A 488 21.76 28.97 16.02
CA LEU A 488 20.74 29.63 16.85
C LEU A 488 19.33 29.47 16.26
N SER A 489 19.20 29.61 14.93
CA SER A 489 17.93 29.39 14.25
C SER A 489 17.49 27.92 14.33
N GLU A 490 18.43 26.98 14.29
CA GLU A 490 18.17 25.54 14.44
C GLU A 490 17.68 25.19 15.84
N ILE A 491 18.36 25.65 16.89
CA ILE A 491 17.92 25.44 18.28
C ILE A 491 16.54 26.06 18.50
N CYS A 492 16.34 27.30 18.04
CA CYS A 492 15.07 28.00 18.22
C CYS A 492 13.92 27.24 17.56
N LEU A 493 14.09 26.78 16.31
CA LEU A 493 13.11 25.96 15.60
C LEU A 493 12.83 24.62 16.29
N ILE A 494 13.87 23.92 16.75
CA ILE A 494 13.70 22.64 17.46
C ILE A 494 12.95 22.87 18.77
N SER A 495 13.29 23.92 19.53
CA SER A 495 12.62 24.26 20.79
C SER A 495 11.15 24.63 20.58
N HIS A 496 10.84 25.40 19.53
CA HIS A 496 9.47 25.72 19.14
C HIS A 496 8.67 24.46 18.78
N ALA A 497 9.24 23.58 17.95
CA ALA A 497 8.59 22.33 17.57
C ALA A 497 8.35 21.40 18.78
N LEU A 498 9.32 21.29 19.69
CA LEU A 498 9.18 20.51 20.93
C LEU A 498 8.07 21.03 21.83
N LEU A 499 8.01 22.35 22.06
CA LEU A 499 6.95 22.97 22.85
C LEU A 499 5.58 22.78 22.21
N LEU A 500 5.48 22.95 20.88
CA LEU A 500 4.23 22.74 20.17
C LEU A 500 3.77 21.27 20.26
N CYS A 501 4.67 20.29 20.09
CA CYS A 501 4.35 18.88 20.29
C CYS A 501 3.89 18.59 21.73
N HIS A 502 4.54 19.19 22.74
CA HIS A 502 4.15 19.02 24.13
C HIS A 502 2.75 19.56 24.42
N ILE A 503 2.46 20.77 23.93
CA ILE A 503 1.16 21.43 24.08
C ILE A 503 0.07 20.59 23.41
N GLU A 504 0.22 20.25 22.14
CA GLU A 504 -0.79 19.47 21.39
C GLU A 504 -1.02 18.09 22.00
N ASN A 505 0.03 17.37 22.43
CA ASN A 505 -0.10 16.06 23.08
C ASN A 505 -0.96 16.13 24.34
N ARG A 506 -0.81 17.20 25.14
CA ARG A 506 -1.60 17.40 26.36
C ARG A 506 -3.06 17.71 26.02
N PHE A 507 -3.33 18.58 25.05
CA PHE A 507 -4.72 18.88 24.68
C PHE A 507 -5.47 17.72 24.03
N PHE A 508 -4.77 16.96 23.18
CA PHE A 508 -5.40 15.90 22.41
C PHE A 508 -5.66 14.66 23.26
N ASN A 509 -4.64 14.18 24.01
CA ASN A 509 -4.74 12.92 24.73
C ASN A 509 -5.39 13.04 26.12
N TYR A 510 -5.23 14.16 26.83
CA TYR A 510 -5.64 14.27 28.23
C TYR A 510 -7.17 14.22 28.48
N PRO A 511 -8.04 14.84 27.65
CA PRO A 511 -9.49 14.76 27.84
C PRO A 511 -10.01 13.31 27.79
N GLY A 512 -9.47 12.48 26.90
CA GLY A 512 -9.87 11.07 26.75
C GLY A 512 -9.52 10.17 27.94
N PHE A 513 -8.59 10.60 28.83
CA PHE A 513 -8.19 9.83 30.01
C PHE A 513 -9.06 10.05 31.25
N TYR A 514 -9.71 11.20 31.36
CA TYR A 514 -10.41 11.59 32.60
C TYR A 514 -11.91 11.77 32.41
N TYR A 515 -12.38 12.09 31.20
CA TYR A 515 -13.79 12.22 30.87
C TYR A 515 -14.22 11.08 29.93
N HIS A 516 -14.19 9.84 30.42
CA HIS A 516 -14.84 8.73 29.73
C HIS A 516 -16.35 9.01 29.65
N GLY A 517 -16.89 9.15 28.44
CA GLY A 517 -18.32 9.38 28.19
C GLY A 517 -18.72 10.77 27.67
N MET A 518 -17.80 11.74 27.59
CA MET A 518 -18.01 13.05 26.94
C MET A 518 -17.26 13.11 25.60
N GLU A 519 -17.52 12.14 24.71
CA GLU A 519 -16.82 12.00 23.42
C GLU A 519 -17.11 13.16 22.44
N GLU A 520 -18.18 13.93 22.67
CA GLU A 520 -18.61 15.01 21.77
C GLU A 520 -17.80 16.31 21.94
N ASP A 521 -17.17 16.56 23.09
CA ASP A 521 -16.43 17.80 23.38
C ASP A 521 -14.91 17.61 23.26
N VAL A 522 -14.44 17.39 22.02
CA VAL A 522 -13.00 17.31 21.71
C VAL A 522 -12.35 18.70 21.90
N MET A 523 -11.60 18.87 23.01
CA MET A 523 -10.93 20.14 23.35
C MET A 523 -9.91 20.60 22.29
N TYR A 524 -9.30 19.67 21.54
CA TYR A 524 -8.38 20.00 20.44
C TYR A 524 -8.58 19.08 19.24
N PRO A 525 -9.06 19.60 18.11
CA PRO A 525 -9.53 18.78 17.01
C PRO A 525 -8.40 18.10 16.24
N SER A 526 -8.66 16.89 15.74
CA SER A 526 -7.74 16.08 14.95
C SER A 526 -7.23 16.80 13.69
N TYR A 527 -8.09 17.57 13.01
CA TYR A 527 -7.70 18.32 11.81
C TYR A 527 -6.62 19.39 12.10
N MET A 528 -6.56 19.94 13.31
CA MET A 528 -5.51 20.90 13.68
C MET A 528 -4.16 20.22 13.83
N VAL A 529 -4.10 19.02 14.44
CA VAL A 529 -2.87 18.20 14.51
C VAL A 529 -2.34 17.91 13.10
N ILE A 530 -3.24 17.54 12.18
CA ILE A 530 -2.89 17.26 10.78
C ILE A 530 -2.33 18.53 10.10
N LEU A 531 -3.03 19.65 10.25
CA LEU A 531 -2.65 20.93 9.64
C LEU A 531 -1.28 21.41 10.15
N THR A 532 -1.06 21.46 11.47
CA THR A 532 0.20 21.94 12.05
C THR A 532 1.36 21.02 11.68
N THR A 533 1.11 19.71 11.55
CA THR A 533 2.11 18.74 11.10
C THR A 533 2.53 18.98 9.65
N PHE A 534 1.58 19.08 8.72
CA PHE A 534 1.90 19.29 7.30
C PHE A 534 2.51 20.66 7.03
N VAL A 535 2.00 21.72 7.68
CA VAL A 535 2.59 23.06 7.58
C VAL A 535 4.02 23.06 8.13
N GLY A 536 4.26 22.40 9.27
CA GLY A 536 5.60 22.22 9.84
C GLY A 536 6.55 21.52 8.88
N LEU A 537 6.14 20.38 8.31
CA LEU A 537 6.95 19.63 7.33
C LEU A 537 7.22 20.43 6.05
N ALA A 538 6.22 21.18 5.55
CA ALA A 538 6.38 22.04 4.38
C ALA A 538 7.38 23.17 4.64
N LEU A 539 7.32 23.78 5.83
CA LEU A 539 8.25 24.82 6.26
C LEU A 539 9.69 24.28 6.37
N VAL A 540 9.88 23.13 7.02
CA VAL A 540 11.19 22.47 7.15
C VAL A 540 11.78 22.16 5.76
N ARG A 541 10.95 21.64 4.85
CA ARG A 541 11.37 21.37 3.47
C ARG A 541 11.79 22.63 2.74
N ARG A 542 11.02 23.72 2.87
CA ARG A 542 11.33 25.01 2.23
C ARG A 542 12.64 25.58 2.76
N LEU A 543 12.82 25.64 4.08
CA LEU A 543 14.03 26.14 4.72
C LEU A 543 15.27 25.27 4.41
N SER A 544 15.08 23.97 4.22
CA SER A 544 16.13 23.04 3.76
C SER A 544 16.56 23.32 2.30
N VAL A 545 15.60 23.56 1.40
CA VAL A 545 15.88 23.88 -0.02
C VAL A 545 16.58 25.23 -0.14
N ASP A 546 16.21 26.19 0.70
CA ASP A 546 16.85 27.51 0.77
C ASP A 546 18.19 27.51 1.53
N HIS A 547 18.68 26.33 1.96
CA HIS A 547 19.94 26.13 2.69
C HIS A 547 20.08 26.93 4.00
N ARG A 548 18.95 27.27 4.66
CA ARG A 548 18.93 28.04 5.93
C ARG A 548 19.03 27.18 7.18
N ILE A 549 18.83 25.87 7.05
CA ILE A 549 18.88 24.89 8.14
C ILE A 549 19.79 23.74 7.71
N GLY A 550 20.65 23.27 8.62
CA GLY A 550 21.52 22.12 8.44
C GLY A 550 20.77 20.78 8.41
N PRO A 551 21.40 19.73 7.84
CA PRO A 551 20.76 18.42 7.67
C PRO A 551 20.38 17.75 9.00
N LYS A 552 21.09 18.04 10.09
CA LYS A 552 20.78 17.50 11.44
C LYS A 552 19.47 18.07 11.99
N ALA A 553 19.28 19.38 11.87
CA ALA A 553 18.06 20.04 12.34
C ALA A 553 16.86 19.68 11.46
N VAL A 554 17.03 19.55 10.13
CA VAL A 554 15.99 19.02 9.23
C VAL A 554 15.55 17.62 9.69
N TRP A 555 16.49 16.73 9.97
CA TRP A 555 16.19 15.39 10.46
C TRP A 555 15.39 15.40 11.78
N ILE A 556 15.83 16.15 12.80
CA ILE A 556 15.11 16.24 14.09
C ILE A 556 13.70 16.81 13.90
N LEU A 557 13.56 17.92 13.16
CA LEU A 557 12.27 18.57 12.93
C LEU A 557 11.31 17.67 12.14
N THR A 558 11.81 16.94 11.13
CA THR A 558 10.97 15.98 10.40
C THR A 558 10.46 14.88 11.32
N CYS A 559 11.30 14.34 12.21
CA CYS A 559 10.88 13.32 13.18
C CYS A 559 9.82 13.88 14.15
N LEU A 560 10.05 15.06 14.74
CA LEU A 560 9.12 15.69 15.69
C LEU A 560 7.76 16.03 15.08
N TYR A 561 7.70 16.58 13.86
CA TYR A 561 6.43 16.85 13.23
C TYR A 561 5.72 15.55 12.82
N SER A 562 6.45 14.58 12.24
CA SER A 562 5.83 13.31 11.84
C SER A 562 5.34 12.48 13.04
N SER A 563 5.97 12.59 14.21
CA SER A 563 5.55 11.87 15.41
C SER A 563 4.18 12.30 15.90
N LYS A 564 3.74 13.54 15.62
CA LYS A 564 2.40 14.02 15.98
C LYS A 564 1.28 13.18 15.37
N LEU A 565 1.49 12.62 14.18
CA LEU A 565 0.48 11.78 13.52
C LEU A 565 0.13 10.53 14.32
N SER A 566 1.03 10.07 15.21
CA SER A 566 0.76 8.93 16.09
C SER A 566 -0.41 9.18 17.05
N MET A 567 -0.66 10.44 17.44
CA MET A 567 -1.79 10.82 18.30
C MET A 567 -3.14 10.43 17.68
N LEU A 568 -3.24 10.47 16.35
CA LEU A 568 -4.49 10.18 15.64
C LEU A 568 -4.87 8.70 15.69
N PHE A 569 -3.90 7.81 15.95
CA PHE A 569 -4.10 6.37 15.95
C PHE A 569 -4.18 5.78 17.35
N ILE A 570 -3.37 6.29 18.29
CA ILE A 570 -3.30 5.77 19.66
C ILE A 570 -3.41 6.94 20.64
N SER A 571 -4.42 6.90 21.50
CA SER A 571 -4.55 7.83 22.62
C SER A 571 -3.78 7.28 23.81
N SER A 572 -2.51 7.66 23.96
CA SER A 572 -1.71 7.32 25.14
C SER A 572 -0.79 8.44 25.61
N LYS A 573 -0.54 8.52 26.92
CA LYS A 573 0.18 9.65 27.54
C LYS A 573 1.57 9.90 26.90
N PRO A 574 2.38 8.86 26.61
CA PRO A 574 3.71 9.04 26.02
C PRO A 574 3.79 8.89 24.49
N VAL A 575 2.70 8.63 23.75
CA VAL A 575 2.75 8.21 22.32
C VAL A 575 3.59 9.13 21.44
N VAL A 576 3.43 10.44 21.55
CA VAL A 576 4.18 11.42 20.73
C VAL A 576 5.68 11.36 20.98
N TRP A 577 6.07 11.18 22.24
CA TRP A 577 7.48 11.15 22.64
C TRP A 577 8.13 9.82 22.26
N VAL A 578 7.40 8.73 22.45
CA VAL A 578 7.80 7.38 22.06
C VAL A 578 8.00 7.30 20.55
N SER A 579 7.02 7.76 19.77
CA SER A 579 7.12 7.80 18.31
C SER A 579 8.22 8.75 17.83
N ALA A 580 8.43 9.91 18.47
CA ALA A 580 9.52 10.82 18.13
C ALA A 580 10.90 10.17 18.32
N VAL A 581 11.13 9.52 19.46
CA VAL A 581 12.41 8.85 19.74
C VAL A 581 12.61 7.63 18.84
N LEU A 582 11.56 6.86 18.57
CA LEU A 582 11.63 5.75 17.62
C LEU A 582 12.00 6.24 16.21
N LEU A 583 11.34 7.30 15.74
CA LEU A 583 11.67 7.91 14.45
C LEU A 583 13.11 8.44 14.42
N LEU A 584 13.58 9.07 15.49
CA LEU A 584 14.99 9.48 15.63
C LEU A 584 15.94 8.26 15.64
N ALA A 585 15.55 7.11 16.18
CA ALA A 585 16.40 5.92 16.14
C ALA A 585 16.52 5.33 14.71
N VAL A 586 15.42 5.29 13.95
CA VAL A 586 15.31 4.54 12.68
C VAL A 586 15.68 5.36 11.45
N THR A 587 15.37 6.65 11.42
CA THR A 587 15.54 7.51 10.24
C THR A 587 16.96 8.04 9.92
N PRO A 588 17.99 8.01 10.82
CA PRO A 588 19.35 8.48 10.50
C PRO A 588 19.97 7.92 9.21
N PRO A 589 19.88 6.62 8.90
CA PRO A 589 20.41 6.06 7.65
C PRO A 589 19.74 6.63 6.40
N LEU A 590 18.47 7.05 6.50
CA LEU A 590 17.70 7.56 5.36
C LEU A 590 17.90 9.06 5.13
N LEU A 591 18.01 9.83 6.23
CA LEU A 591 17.97 11.29 6.19
C LEU A 591 19.34 11.96 6.39
N LEU A 592 20.22 11.41 7.25
CA LEU A 592 21.50 12.04 7.58
C LEU A 592 22.64 11.61 6.67
N TYR A 593 22.71 10.33 6.33
CA TYR A 593 23.85 9.76 5.59
C TYR A 593 23.66 9.70 4.05
N LYS A 594 22.59 10.35 3.55
CA LYS A 594 22.25 10.38 2.13
C LYS A 594 23.16 11.35 1.35
N GLU A 595 24.37 10.92 1.01
CA GLU A 595 25.20 11.62 0.03
C GLU A 595 24.69 11.33 -1.39
N LYS A 596 24.21 12.37 -2.08
CA LYS A 596 23.68 12.27 -3.46
C LYS A 596 24.76 12.02 -4.53
N SER A 597 26.04 12.17 -4.21
CA SER A 597 27.13 12.22 -5.20
C SER A 597 27.96 10.93 -5.33
N ARG A 598 27.84 9.96 -4.42
CA ARG A 598 28.54 8.68 -4.51
C ARG A 598 27.58 7.53 -4.25
N THR A 599 27.58 6.55 -5.15
CA THR A 599 26.85 5.27 -5.07
C THR A 599 27.29 4.35 -3.91
N GLY A 600 27.93 4.90 -2.88
CA GLY A 600 28.33 4.16 -1.69
C GLY A 600 28.88 5.09 -0.60
N SER A 601 27.98 5.68 0.20
CA SER A 601 28.36 6.21 1.52
C SER A 601 28.53 5.03 2.46
N LYS A 602 29.77 4.57 2.68
CA LYS A 602 30.04 3.47 3.62
C LYS A 602 30.11 4.03 5.04
N MET A 603 28.99 3.97 5.75
CA MET A 603 28.97 4.21 7.20
C MET A 603 30.00 3.29 7.88
N LYS A 604 30.82 3.83 8.79
CA LYS A 604 31.82 3.03 9.52
C LYS A 604 31.11 1.91 10.31
N PRO A 605 31.65 0.67 10.37
CA PRO A 605 31.01 -0.46 11.06
C PRO A 605 30.59 -0.17 12.50
N TRP A 606 31.46 0.48 13.29
CA TRP A 606 31.14 0.90 14.66
C TRP A 606 29.86 1.76 14.75
N LYS A 607 29.68 2.71 13.83
CA LYS A 607 28.45 3.52 13.78
C LYS A 607 27.23 2.65 13.47
N GLY A 608 27.39 1.61 12.64
CA GLY A 608 26.36 0.60 12.37
C GLY A 608 25.90 -0.11 13.62
N TYR A 609 26.85 -0.62 14.40
CA TYR A 609 26.55 -1.30 15.67
C TYR A 609 25.88 -0.38 16.69
N VAL A 610 26.36 0.86 16.82
CA VAL A 610 25.75 1.86 17.72
C VAL A 610 24.31 2.17 17.29
N HIS A 611 24.04 2.40 16.01
CA HIS A 611 22.67 2.64 15.53
C HIS A 611 21.76 1.41 15.75
N GLY A 612 22.27 0.20 15.51
CA GLY A 612 21.53 -1.04 15.82
C GLY A 612 21.20 -1.16 17.32
N GLY A 613 22.16 -0.87 18.20
CA GLY A 613 21.94 -0.86 19.65
C GLY A 613 20.91 0.18 20.10
N VAL A 614 20.97 1.39 19.52
CA VAL A 614 19.98 2.45 19.79
C VAL A 614 18.57 2.02 19.35
N VAL A 615 18.43 1.35 18.20
CA VAL A 615 17.14 0.83 17.72
C VAL A 615 16.57 -0.23 18.69
N VAL A 616 17.40 -1.19 19.11
CA VAL A 616 16.98 -2.24 20.06
C VAL A 616 16.56 -1.64 21.39
N LEU A 617 17.36 -0.73 21.94
CA LEU A 617 17.06 -0.05 23.20
C LEU A 617 15.79 0.81 23.09
N SER A 618 15.60 1.51 21.97
CA SER A 618 14.40 2.32 21.74
C SER A 618 13.14 1.45 21.74
N ILE A 619 13.13 0.37 20.93
CA ILE A 619 11.97 -0.53 20.85
C ILE A 619 11.68 -1.20 22.20
N TRP A 620 12.71 -1.58 22.95
CA TRP A 620 12.55 -2.15 24.29
C TRP A 620 11.90 -1.19 25.29
N LEU A 621 12.29 0.08 25.27
CA LEU A 621 11.67 1.12 26.11
C LEU A 621 10.21 1.40 25.70
N PHE A 622 9.86 1.14 24.45
CA PHE A 622 8.54 1.44 23.87
C PHE A 622 7.57 0.27 23.82
N ARG A 623 7.92 -0.85 24.44
CA ARG A 623 7.09 -2.06 24.51
C ARG A 623 5.67 -1.82 25.04
N GLU A 624 5.47 -0.86 25.95
CA GLU A 624 4.15 -0.52 26.50
C GLU A 624 3.24 0.11 25.44
N THR A 625 3.77 1.03 24.63
CA THR A 625 3.00 1.58 23.51
C THR A 625 2.72 0.56 22.41
N ILE A 626 3.63 -0.40 22.20
CA ILE A 626 3.42 -1.51 21.28
C ILE A 626 2.31 -2.43 21.82
N PHE A 627 2.29 -2.68 23.13
CA PHE A 627 1.23 -3.44 23.78
C PHE A 627 -0.13 -2.76 23.61
N GLU A 628 -0.24 -1.47 23.88
CA GLU A 628 -1.48 -0.69 23.68
C GLU A 628 -1.92 -0.68 22.21
N ALA A 629 -0.99 -0.51 21.27
CA ALA A 629 -1.28 -0.55 19.83
C ALA A 629 -1.85 -1.91 19.41
N LEU A 630 -1.25 -3.00 19.91
CA LEU A 630 -1.69 -4.37 19.62
C LEU A 630 -3.03 -4.70 20.29
N GLN A 631 -3.25 -4.19 21.50
CA GLN A 631 -4.53 -4.32 22.19
C GLN A 631 -5.64 -3.58 21.43
N TRP A 632 -5.37 -2.37 20.94
CA TRP A 632 -6.30 -1.61 20.10
C TRP A 632 -6.61 -2.35 18.80
N TRP A 633 -5.60 -2.91 18.14
CA TRP A 633 -5.76 -3.64 16.88
C TRP A 633 -6.54 -4.96 17.04
N ASN A 634 -6.20 -5.76 18.07
CA ASN A 634 -6.81 -7.07 18.28
C ASN A 634 -8.11 -7.02 19.10
N GLY A 635 -8.42 -5.89 19.74
CA GLY A 635 -9.52 -5.75 20.70
C GLY A 635 -9.34 -6.54 22.01
N ARG A 636 -8.20 -7.22 22.20
CA ARG A 636 -7.88 -8.07 23.35
C ARG A 636 -6.42 -7.89 23.76
N ALA A 637 -6.11 -8.13 25.03
CA ALA A 637 -4.72 -8.04 25.52
C ALA A 637 -3.82 -9.02 24.76
N PRO A 638 -2.70 -8.57 24.16
CA PRO A 638 -1.80 -9.44 23.41
C PRO A 638 -1.05 -10.43 24.31
N SER A 639 -0.83 -11.64 23.80
CA SER A 639 0.00 -12.65 24.45
C SER A 639 1.47 -12.21 24.53
N ASP A 640 2.21 -12.74 25.50
CA ASP A 640 3.64 -12.44 25.69
C ASP A 640 4.50 -12.77 24.47
N GLY A 641 4.22 -13.91 23.83
CA GLY A 641 4.88 -14.33 22.60
C GLY A 641 4.61 -13.37 21.44
N LEU A 642 3.36 -12.89 21.32
CA LEU A 642 2.99 -11.90 20.30
C LEU A 642 3.70 -10.56 20.55
N LEU A 643 3.71 -10.05 21.78
CA LEU A 643 4.40 -8.80 22.12
C LEU A 643 5.91 -8.87 21.84
N LEU A 644 6.56 -9.95 22.28
CA LEU A 644 7.98 -10.19 22.00
C LEU A 644 8.24 -10.30 20.50
N GLY A 645 7.40 -11.03 19.79
CA GLY A 645 7.49 -11.21 18.34
C GLY A 645 7.42 -9.89 17.59
N PHE A 646 6.49 -9.00 17.95
CA PHE A 646 6.41 -7.65 17.40
C PHE A 646 7.66 -6.82 17.74
N CYS A 647 8.17 -6.88 18.97
CA CYS A 647 9.40 -6.19 19.33
C CYS A 647 10.58 -6.65 18.46
N ILE A 648 10.78 -7.97 18.31
CA ILE A 648 11.85 -8.54 17.48
C ILE A 648 11.66 -8.18 16.00
N ALA A 649 10.45 -8.34 15.46
CA ALA A 649 10.16 -8.03 14.07
C ALA A 649 10.41 -6.55 13.76
N LEU A 650 9.97 -5.64 14.64
CA LEU A 650 10.21 -4.20 14.51
C LEU A 650 11.70 -3.86 14.59
N THR A 651 12.48 -4.52 15.46
CA THR A 651 13.95 -4.29 15.49
C THR A 651 14.61 -4.70 14.18
N GLY A 652 14.20 -5.84 13.60
CA GLY A 652 14.65 -6.30 12.30
C GLY A 652 14.30 -5.30 11.20
N LEU A 653 13.03 -4.91 11.09
CA LEU A 653 12.56 -3.96 10.08
C LEU A 653 13.24 -2.59 10.20
N ALA A 654 13.42 -2.08 11.40
CA ALA A 654 14.13 -0.83 11.68
C ALA A 654 15.61 -0.87 11.26
N CYS A 655 16.25 -2.05 11.28
CA CYS A 655 17.63 -2.23 10.83
C CYS A 655 17.79 -2.39 9.32
N VAL A 656 16.70 -2.60 8.55
CA VAL A 656 16.75 -2.79 7.09
C VAL A 656 17.45 -1.64 6.35
N PRO A 657 17.14 -0.35 6.60
CA PRO A 657 17.80 0.75 5.90
C PRO A 657 19.32 0.80 6.16
N ILE A 658 19.77 0.39 7.35
CA ILE A 658 21.20 0.33 7.70
C ILE A 658 21.91 -0.69 6.80
N VAL A 659 21.37 -1.92 6.73
CA VAL A 659 21.99 -3.01 5.98
C VAL A 659 21.82 -2.85 4.47
N ALA A 660 20.64 -2.44 4.01
CA ALA A 660 20.32 -2.32 2.58
C ALA A 660 21.08 -1.18 1.90
N LEU A 661 21.22 -0.02 2.56
CA LEU A 661 21.84 1.16 1.97
C LEU A 661 23.35 1.26 2.23
N HIS A 662 23.82 0.93 3.44
CA HIS A 662 25.22 1.16 3.85
C HIS A 662 26.07 -0.11 3.87
N PHE A 663 25.49 -1.25 4.27
CA PHE A 663 26.19 -2.55 4.35
C PHE A 663 25.73 -3.54 3.29
N SER A 664 25.34 -3.04 2.10
CA SER A 664 24.86 -3.89 1.00
C SER A 664 25.89 -4.94 0.53
N HIS A 665 27.17 -4.65 0.73
CA HIS A 665 28.31 -5.51 0.43
C HIS A 665 28.54 -6.63 1.46
N VAL A 666 28.01 -6.49 2.68
CA VAL A 666 28.19 -7.46 3.77
C VAL A 666 27.06 -8.48 3.72
N LEU A 667 27.28 -9.56 2.96
CA LEU A 667 26.34 -10.67 2.85
C LEU A 667 25.90 -11.30 4.20
N PRO A 668 26.79 -11.51 5.21
CA PRO A 668 26.34 -12.07 6.48
C PRO A 668 25.37 -11.15 7.23
N ALA A 669 25.50 -9.83 7.11
CA ALA A 669 24.57 -8.87 7.74
C ALA A 669 23.16 -8.97 7.13
N LYS A 670 23.06 -9.11 5.79
CA LYS A 670 21.77 -9.35 5.11
C LYS A 670 21.11 -10.64 5.58
N ARG A 671 21.90 -11.71 5.73
CA ARG A 671 21.40 -13.02 6.16
C ARG A 671 20.94 -12.99 7.62
N CYS A 672 21.72 -12.38 8.52
CA CYS A 672 21.33 -12.23 9.92
C CYS A 672 20.06 -11.37 10.07
N LEU A 673 19.92 -10.32 9.27
CA LEU A 673 18.72 -9.49 9.25
C LEU A 673 17.47 -10.30 8.86
N VAL A 674 17.57 -11.16 7.84
CA VAL A 674 16.49 -12.06 7.42
C VAL A 674 16.12 -13.02 8.56
N LEU A 675 17.12 -13.58 9.27
CA LEU A 675 16.86 -14.41 10.45
C LEU A 675 16.13 -13.64 11.55
N VAL A 676 16.57 -12.42 11.90
CA VAL A 676 15.91 -11.63 12.95
C VAL A 676 14.46 -11.33 12.59
N VAL A 677 14.18 -10.91 11.35
CA VAL A 677 12.79 -10.67 10.92
C VAL A 677 11.97 -11.97 10.96
N ALA A 678 12.55 -13.09 10.52
CA ALA A 678 11.89 -14.39 10.58
C ALA A 678 11.61 -14.84 12.02
N THR A 679 12.54 -14.62 12.96
CA THR A 679 12.32 -14.92 14.39
C THR A 679 11.12 -14.14 14.93
N GLY A 680 11.02 -12.84 14.65
CA GLY A 680 9.88 -12.02 15.08
C GLY A 680 8.56 -12.49 14.47
N LEU A 681 8.54 -12.79 13.17
CA LEU A 681 7.34 -13.31 12.49
C LEU A 681 6.89 -14.67 13.05
N LEU A 682 7.83 -15.57 13.35
CA LEU A 682 7.50 -16.86 13.97
C LEU A 682 6.90 -16.70 15.36
N PHE A 683 7.40 -15.77 16.17
CA PHE A 683 6.81 -15.46 17.47
C PHE A 683 5.40 -14.85 17.35
N ILE A 684 5.15 -14.01 16.34
CA ILE A 684 3.82 -13.44 16.07
C ILE A 684 2.84 -14.55 15.66
N LEU A 685 3.25 -15.46 14.78
CA LEU A 685 2.40 -16.53 14.25
C LEU A 685 2.13 -17.63 15.29
N MET A 686 3.17 -18.08 16.00
CA MET A 686 3.10 -19.22 16.92
C MET A 686 2.72 -18.83 18.34
N GLN A 687 2.88 -17.55 18.71
CA GLN A 687 2.60 -17.01 20.04
C GLN A 687 3.08 -17.92 21.19
N PRO A 688 4.37 -18.30 21.23
CA PRO A 688 4.88 -19.19 22.25
C PRO A 688 4.72 -18.52 23.63
N PRO A 689 4.20 -19.21 24.65
CA PRO A 689 4.15 -18.64 25.98
C PRO A 689 5.58 -18.53 26.52
N ILE A 690 5.80 -17.40 27.17
CA ILE A 690 7.08 -17.01 27.70
C ILE A 690 7.12 -17.47 29.17
N PRO A 691 8.21 -18.12 29.64
CA PRO A 691 8.35 -18.51 31.04
C PRO A 691 8.16 -17.30 31.95
N LEU A 692 7.54 -17.47 33.12
CA LEU A 692 7.29 -16.40 34.10
C LEU A 692 8.55 -15.64 34.57
N ALA A 693 9.75 -16.22 34.39
CA ALA A 693 11.02 -15.53 34.64
C ALA A 693 11.38 -14.51 33.54
N TRP A 694 10.84 -14.70 32.34
CA TRP A 694 11.02 -13.87 31.15
C TRP A 694 9.77 -13.02 30.85
N THR A 695 8.67 -13.21 31.59
CA THR A 695 7.46 -12.40 31.42
C THR A 695 7.70 -10.96 31.83
N TYR A 696 7.10 -10.06 31.06
CA TYR A 696 7.31 -8.63 31.20
C TYR A 696 6.66 -8.10 32.47
N ARG A 697 7.46 -7.68 33.44
CA ARG A 697 6.98 -6.88 34.58
C ARG A 697 6.87 -5.41 34.15
N SER A 698 5.73 -5.04 33.58
CA SER A 698 5.22 -3.67 33.70
C SER A 698 3.83 -3.71 34.29
N ASP A 699 3.55 -2.78 35.20
CA ASP A 699 2.32 -2.78 35.99
C ASP A 699 1.06 -2.66 35.10
N ILE A 700 1.19 -1.96 33.97
CA ILE A 700 0.13 -1.80 32.94
C ILE A 700 -0.19 -3.14 32.28
N ILE A 701 0.83 -3.92 31.90
CA ILE A 701 0.66 -5.21 31.21
C ILE A 701 0.14 -6.27 32.18
N SER A 702 0.58 -6.25 33.44
CA SER A 702 0.03 -7.16 34.46
C SER A 702 -1.43 -6.84 34.80
N ALA A 703 -1.79 -5.56 34.92
CA ALA A 703 -3.17 -5.15 35.21
C ALA A 703 -4.14 -5.51 34.08
N ALA A 704 -3.73 -5.36 32.81
CA ALA A 704 -4.55 -5.72 31.65
C ALA A 704 -4.78 -7.23 31.47
N ARG A 705 -3.98 -8.08 32.12
CA ARG A 705 -4.06 -9.56 32.02
C ARG A 705 -4.76 -10.22 33.20
N GLN A 706 -4.83 -9.51 34.32
CA GLN A 706 -5.50 -9.95 35.53
C GLN A 706 -6.84 -9.23 35.67
N SER A 707 -7.61 -9.13 34.57
CA SER A 707 -9.03 -8.82 34.65
C SER A 707 -9.66 -9.87 35.56
N SER A 708 -10.14 -9.43 36.73
CA SER A 708 -10.86 -10.26 37.71
C SER A 708 -11.99 -11.06 37.05
N ASP A 709 -12.56 -10.51 35.99
CA ASP A 709 -13.71 -11.03 35.28
C ASP A 709 -13.35 -12.29 34.48
N ASP A 710 -12.22 -12.35 33.78
CA ASP A 710 -11.85 -13.52 32.96
C ASP A 710 -11.58 -14.77 33.81
N ILE A 711 -10.94 -14.58 34.97
CA ILE A 711 -10.68 -15.66 35.94
C ILE A 711 -11.99 -16.10 36.60
N SER A 712 -12.93 -15.18 36.84
CA SER A 712 -14.22 -15.49 37.45
C SER A 712 -15.20 -16.18 36.49
N ILE A 713 -15.15 -15.87 35.20
CA ILE A 713 -16.07 -16.39 34.16
C ILE A 713 -15.57 -17.72 33.62
N TYR A 714 -14.26 -17.86 33.34
CA TYR A 714 -13.71 -19.03 32.65
C TYR A 714 -12.90 -19.98 33.54
N GLY A 715 -12.66 -19.62 34.81
CA GLY A 715 -11.84 -20.39 35.73
C GLY A 715 -10.36 -20.47 35.32
N PHE A 716 -9.56 -21.22 36.08
CA PHE A 716 -8.19 -21.54 35.68
C PHE A 716 -8.22 -22.50 34.48
N MET A 717 -8.07 -21.98 33.26
CA MET A 717 -7.86 -22.83 32.08
C MET A 717 -6.56 -23.63 32.26
N ALA A 718 -6.66 -24.96 32.21
CA ALA A 718 -5.51 -25.85 32.27
C ALA A 718 -4.52 -25.50 31.15
N SER A 719 -3.29 -25.14 31.53
CA SER A 719 -2.24 -24.75 30.57
C SER A 719 -1.85 -25.96 29.70
N LYS A 720 -2.11 -25.89 28.40
CA LYS A 720 -1.52 -26.84 27.45
C LYS A 720 0.03 -26.77 27.58
N PRO A 721 0.75 -27.90 27.55
CA PRO A 721 2.21 -27.90 27.53
C PRO A 721 2.68 -27.28 26.22
N THR A 722 3.34 -26.14 26.33
CA THR A 722 3.58 -25.22 25.21
C THR A 722 5.05 -25.15 24.80
N TRP A 723 5.92 -25.86 25.51
CA TRP A 723 7.31 -26.09 25.14
C TRP A 723 7.50 -26.70 23.72
N PRO A 724 6.56 -27.50 23.13
CA PRO A 724 6.75 -28.03 21.77
C PRO A 724 6.84 -26.93 20.71
N SER A 725 6.12 -25.81 20.88
CA SER A 725 6.16 -24.67 19.95
C SER A 725 7.57 -24.08 19.80
N TRP A 726 8.38 -24.12 20.86
CA TRP A 726 9.78 -23.66 20.84
C TRP A 726 10.66 -24.56 19.97
N LEU A 727 10.41 -25.88 19.95
CA LEU A 727 11.13 -26.80 19.07
C LEU A 727 10.85 -26.52 17.59
N LEU A 728 9.59 -26.23 17.25
CA LEU A 728 9.21 -25.86 15.88
C LEU A 728 9.90 -24.56 15.43
N ILE A 729 9.89 -23.54 16.29
CA ILE A 729 10.57 -22.26 16.00
C ILE A 729 12.07 -22.49 15.77
N VAL A 730 12.73 -23.29 16.63
CA VAL A 730 14.15 -23.64 16.46
C VAL A 730 14.40 -24.39 15.15
N ALA A 731 13.56 -25.36 14.80
CA ALA A 731 13.69 -26.12 13.54
C ALA A 731 13.57 -25.21 12.30
N ILE A 732 12.62 -24.28 12.28
CA ILE A 732 12.44 -23.34 11.16
C ILE A 732 13.61 -22.35 11.08
N LEU A 733 14.12 -21.86 12.21
CA LEU A 733 15.26 -20.95 12.22
C LEU A 733 16.56 -21.63 11.79
N LEU A 734 16.79 -22.87 12.22
CA LEU A 734 17.93 -23.67 11.79
C LEU A 734 17.88 -23.94 10.28
N THR A 735 16.72 -24.32 9.73
CA THR A 735 16.57 -24.51 8.27
C THR A 735 16.80 -23.22 7.49
N LEU A 736 16.27 -22.09 7.97
CA LEU A 736 16.53 -20.79 7.33
C LEU A 736 18.01 -20.38 7.43
N ALA A 737 18.68 -20.64 8.54
CA ALA A 737 20.10 -20.37 8.74
C ALA A 737 20.99 -21.24 7.82
N ALA A 738 20.57 -22.48 7.56
CA ALA A 738 21.21 -23.40 6.62
C ALA A 738 21.06 -22.94 5.16
N VAL A 739 19.83 -22.64 4.73
CA VAL A 739 19.54 -22.20 3.35
C VAL A 739 20.21 -20.86 3.05
N THR A 740 20.21 -19.94 4.02
CA THR A 740 20.95 -18.67 3.88
C THR A 740 22.46 -18.84 3.99
N SER A 741 22.98 -20.05 4.25
CA SER A 741 24.40 -20.39 4.43
C SER A 741 25.10 -19.53 5.50
N ILE A 742 24.38 -19.17 6.56
CA ILE A 742 24.98 -18.69 7.81
C ILE A 742 25.70 -19.86 8.48
N ILE A 743 25.05 -21.03 8.48
CA ILE A 743 25.64 -22.29 8.88
C ILE A 743 26.25 -22.94 7.62
N PRO A 744 27.55 -23.26 7.59
CA PRO A 744 28.24 -23.79 6.40
C PRO A 744 27.98 -25.29 6.14
N ILE A 745 26.71 -25.70 6.05
CA ILE A 745 26.28 -27.10 5.85
C ILE A 745 26.75 -27.69 4.52
N LYS A 746 26.91 -26.83 3.50
CA LYS A 746 27.38 -27.23 2.18
C LYS A 746 28.80 -27.83 2.20
N TYR A 747 29.65 -27.38 3.12
CA TYR A 747 31.08 -27.69 3.09
C TYR A 747 31.49 -28.84 4.02
N VAL A 748 30.73 -29.09 5.10
CA VAL A 748 31.07 -30.08 6.14
C VAL A 748 29.97 -31.14 6.23
N VAL A 749 30.31 -32.41 5.96
CA VAL A 749 29.35 -33.53 5.94
C VAL A 749 28.90 -33.90 7.36
N GLU A 750 29.79 -33.91 8.35
CA GLU A 750 29.44 -34.21 9.74
C GLU A 750 28.40 -33.22 10.27
N LEU A 751 28.64 -31.91 10.06
CA LEU A 751 27.71 -30.86 10.47
C LEU A 751 26.35 -31.00 9.76
N ARG A 752 26.33 -31.50 8.51
CA ARG A 752 25.09 -31.82 7.78
C ARG A 752 24.33 -32.98 8.40
N THR A 753 25.02 -34.05 8.81
CA THR A 753 24.39 -35.19 9.50
C THR A 753 23.79 -34.79 10.83
N PHE A 754 24.53 -34.04 11.66
CA PHE A 754 24.03 -33.54 12.93
C PHE A 754 22.83 -32.62 12.74
N PHE A 755 22.88 -31.74 11.74
CA PHE A 755 21.78 -30.84 11.40
C PHE A 755 20.51 -31.59 10.96
N SER A 756 20.61 -32.56 10.05
CA SER A 756 19.45 -33.33 9.59
C SER A 756 18.81 -34.11 10.74
N ILE A 757 19.61 -34.75 11.59
CA ILE A 757 19.12 -35.50 12.74
C ILE A 757 18.46 -34.54 13.75
N ALA A 758 19.08 -33.40 14.06
CA ALA A 758 18.54 -32.42 15.00
C ALA A 758 17.17 -31.86 14.55
N ILE A 759 17.00 -31.57 13.26
CA ILE A 759 15.71 -31.12 12.71
C ILE A 759 14.67 -32.23 12.77
N GLY A 760 15.04 -33.46 12.39
CA GLY A 760 14.16 -34.61 12.44
C GLY A 760 13.64 -34.88 13.86
N ILE A 761 14.51 -34.81 14.86
CA ILE A 761 14.14 -34.96 16.28
C ILE A 761 13.24 -33.81 16.71
N ALA A 762 13.59 -32.56 16.42
CA ALA A 762 12.81 -31.40 16.83
C ALA A 762 11.38 -31.42 16.26
N LEU A 763 11.22 -31.72 14.97
CA LEU A 763 9.92 -31.84 14.31
C LEU A 763 9.15 -33.07 14.78
N GLY A 764 9.83 -34.21 14.94
CA GLY A 764 9.23 -35.44 15.45
C GLY A 764 8.66 -35.27 16.84
N VAL A 765 9.45 -34.70 17.76
CA VAL A 765 9.01 -34.42 19.13
C VAL A 765 7.86 -33.41 19.15
N TYR A 766 7.93 -32.36 18.33
CA TYR A 766 6.84 -31.38 18.19
C TYR A 766 5.52 -32.03 17.75
N ILE A 767 5.52 -32.76 16.64
CA ILE A 767 4.32 -33.42 16.10
C ILE A 767 3.77 -34.41 17.13
N SER A 768 4.67 -35.15 17.79
CA SER A 768 4.30 -36.15 18.78
C SER A 768 3.63 -35.53 20.00
N ALA A 769 4.12 -34.40 20.52
CA ALA A 769 3.60 -33.75 21.71
C ALA A 769 2.31 -32.95 21.46
N GLU A 770 2.15 -32.37 20.27
CA GLU A 770 1.00 -31.51 19.94
C GLU A 770 -0.22 -32.33 19.48
N TYR A 771 -0.01 -33.36 18.65
CA TYR A 771 -1.11 -34.07 17.97
C TYR A 771 -1.39 -35.47 18.52
N PHE A 772 -0.41 -36.14 19.16
CA PHE A 772 -0.53 -37.55 19.56
C PHE A 772 -0.38 -37.75 21.07
N LEU A 773 -1.30 -37.23 21.88
CA LEU A 773 -1.26 -37.39 23.33
C LEU A 773 -1.37 -38.90 23.73
N GLN A 774 -0.47 -39.34 24.65
CA GLN A 774 -0.52 -40.62 25.41
C GLN A 774 -0.10 -41.94 24.71
N ALA A 775 0.88 -41.95 23.81
CA ALA A 775 1.47 -43.21 23.32
C ALA A 775 3.00 -43.15 23.11
N ALA A 776 3.77 -43.61 24.09
CA ALA A 776 5.25 -43.57 24.07
C ALA A 776 5.87 -44.29 22.87
N VAL A 777 5.32 -45.45 22.48
CA VAL A 777 5.81 -46.23 21.33
C VAL A 777 5.53 -45.51 20.01
N LEU A 778 4.38 -44.85 19.90
CA LEU A 778 4.01 -44.06 18.72
C LEU A 778 4.89 -42.82 18.60
N HIS A 779 5.20 -42.14 19.71
CA HIS A 779 6.15 -41.01 19.72
C HIS A 779 7.52 -41.41 19.17
N ALA A 780 8.06 -42.56 19.60
CA ALA A 780 9.34 -43.06 19.09
C ALA A 780 9.30 -43.32 17.58
N LEU A 781 8.23 -43.96 17.09
CA LEU A 781 8.04 -44.24 15.67
C LEU A 781 7.93 -42.96 14.83
N ILE A 782 7.16 -41.97 15.28
CA ILE A 782 7.02 -40.66 14.60
C ILE A 782 8.34 -39.89 14.59
N VAL A 783 9.13 -39.94 15.67
CA VAL A 783 10.46 -39.33 15.69
C VAL A 783 11.39 -40.00 14.68
N VAL A 784 11.38 -41.34 14.60
CA VAL A 784 12.18 -42.08 13.61
C VAL A 784 11.76 -41.74 12.18
N THR A 785 10.47 -41.64 11.89
CA THR A 785 9.99 -41.29 10.55
C THR A 785 10.42 -39.88 10.14
N MET A 786 10.33 -38.90 11.07
CA MET A 786 10.76 -37.52 10.82
C MET A 786 12.29 -37.39 10.68
N VAL A 787 13.07 -38.19 11.41
CA VAL A 787 14.53 -38.28 11.20
C VAL A 787 14.85 -38.88 9.83
N CYS A 788 14.18 -39.95 9.41
CA CYS A 788 14.39 -40.53 8.08
C CYS A 788 14.03 -39.53 6.96
N ALA A 789 12.89 -38.84 7.09
CA ALA A 789 12.46 -37.82 6.13
C ALA A 789 13.46 -36.64 6.06
N SER A 790 13.88 -36.09 7.18
CA SER A 790 14.84 -34.97 7.22
C SER A 790 16.23 -35.35 6.70
N VAL A 791 16.72 -36.55 7.00
CA VAL A 791 17.97 -37.07 6.42
C VAL A 791 17.84 -37.24 4.91
N PHE A 792 16.73 -37.80 4.43
CA PHE A 792 16.49 -37.95 3.00
C PHE A 792 16.58 -36.59 2.30
N VAL A 793 15.84 -35.59 2.80
CA VAL A 793 15.71 -34.25 2.22
C VAL A 793 17.01 -33.45 2.25
N VAL A 794 17.74 -33.48 3.36
CA VAL A 794 19.00 -32.71 3.45
C VAL A 794 20.07 -33.30 2.51
N PHE A 795 20.09 -34.63 2.33
CA PHE A 795 21.09 -35.32 1.50
C PHE A 795 20.72 -35.47 0.02
N THR A 796 19.45 -35.29 -0.36
CA THR A 796 19.03 -35.06 -1.75
C THR A 796 19.51 -33.68 -2.23
N HIS A 797 19.21 -32.62 -1.48
CA HIS A 797 19.60 -31.24 -1.85
C HIS A 797 21.11 -30.98 -1.74
N PHE A 798 21.79 -31.60 -0.76
CA PHE A 798 23.25 -31.55 -0.64
C PHE A 798 23.82 -32.98 -0.66
N PRO A 799 24.14 -33.52 -1.84
CA PRO A 799 24.63 -34.89 -1.95
C PRO A 799 26.06 -35.04 -1.40
N SER A 800 26.39 -36.27 -1.01
CA SER A 800 27.71 -36.70 -0.55
C SER A 800 28.10 -38.02 -1.24
N ALA A 801 29.38 -38.43 -1.16
CA ALA A 801 29.83 -39.66 -1.82
C ALA A 801 29.14 -40.94 -1.30
N SER A 802 28.65 -40.93 -0.05
CA SER A 802 27.92 -42.04 0.55
C SER A 802 26.40 -41.95 0.38
N SER A 803 25.85 -40.77 0.00
CA SER A 803 24.39 -40.58 -0.05
C SER A 803 23.73 -41.38 -1.19
N THR A 804 24.39 -41.54 -2.34
CA THR A 804 23.82 -42.26 -3.49
C THR A 804 23.52 -43.74 -3.21
N LYS A 805 24.24 -44.36 -2.27
CA LYS A 805 24.01 -45.75 -1.86
C LYS A 805 23.01 -45.88 -0.72
N LEU A 806 23.00 -44.95 0.23
CA LEU A 806 22.20 -45.06 1.45
C LEU A 806 20.77 -44.50 1.30
N LEU A 807 20.55 -43.49 0.46
CA LEU A 807 19.24 -42.83 0.35
C LEU A 807 18.08 -43.75 -0.08
N PRO A 808 18.25 -44.66 -1.06
CA PRO A 808 17.20 -45.60 -1.44
C PRO A 808 16.75 -46.49 -0.27
N TRP A 809 17.70 -46.92 0.58
CA TRP A 809 17.41 -47.72 1.78
C TRP A 809 16.71 -46.89 2.86
N VAL A 810 17.07 -45.62 3.03
CA VAL A 810 16.38 -44.70 3.94
C VAL A 810 14.94 -44.46 3.49
N PHE A 811 14.70 -44.32 2.19
CA PHE A 811 13.34 -44.21 1.63
C PHE A 811 12.54 -45.50 1.80
N ALA A 812 13.15 -46.67 1.54
CA ALA A 812 12.49 -47.96 1.76
C ALA A 812 12.08 -48.15 3.24
N LEU A 813 12.94 -47.74 4.17
CA LEU A 813 12.62 -47.71 5.60
C LEU A 813 11.44 -46.78 5.90
N LEU A 814 11.41 -45.57 5.33
CA LEU A 814 10.30 -44.62 5.49
C LEU A 814 8.96 -45.20 4.99
N VAL A 815 8.96 -45.85 3.82
CA VAL A 815 7.77 -46.50 3.27
C VAL A 815 7.32 -47.68 4.13
N ALA A 816 8.26 -48.47 4.67
CA ALA A 816 7.96 -49.60 5.56
C ALA A 816 7.38 -49.15 6.92
N LEU A 817 7.79 -47.98 7.42
CA LEU A 817 7.29 -47.43 8.69
C LEU A 817 5.81 -47.02 8.60
N PHE A 818 5.30 -46.65 7.42
CA PHE A 818 3.90 -46.24 7.23
C PHE A 818 2.85 -47.28 7.70
N PRO A 819 2.79 -48.50 7.12
CA PRO A 819 1.81 -49.51 7.55
C PRO A 819 2.02 -49.94 9.01
N VAL A 820 3.27 -49.96 9.49
CA VAL A 820 3.60 -50.27 10.88
C VAL A 820 3.01 -49.22 11.83
N THR A 821 3.21 -47.93 11.55
CA THR A 821 2.63 -46.85 12.36
C THR A 821 1.10 -46.88 12.37
N TYR A 822 0.48 -47.09 11.20
CA TYR A 822 -0.97 -47.07 11.04
C TYR A 822 -1.67 -48.24 11.77
N LEU A 823 -1.11 -49.45 11.70
CA LEU A 823 -1.67 -50.62 12.37
C LEU A 823 -1.44 -50.59 13.89
N LEU A 824 -0.27 -50.14 14.34
CA LEU A 824 0.10 -50.11 15.76
C LEU A 824 -0.75 -49.10 16.55
N GLU A 825 -1.04 -47.94 15.95
CA GLU A 825 -1.98 -46.96 16.51
C GLU A 825 -3.38 -47.57 16.74
N GLY A 826 -3.82 -48.42 15.81
CA GLY A 826 -5.07 -49.15 15.93
C GLY A 826 -5.08 -50.14 17.08
N GLN A 827 -4.02 -50.92 17.26
CA GLN A 827 -3.97 -52.00 18.25
C GLN A 827 -3.77 -51.49 19.69
N LEU A 828 -2.94 -50.46 19.89
CA LEU A 828 -2.58 -49.98 21.23
C LEU A 828 -3.75 -49.32 21.97
N ARG A 829 -4.63 -48.59 21.27
CA ARG A 829 -5.81 -47.96 21.88
C ARG A 829 -7.02 -48.89 21.97
N ILE A 830 -7.15 -49.88 21.07
CA ILE A 830 -8.17 -50.94 21.22
C ILE A 830 -7.87 -51.80 22.45
N LYS A 831 -6.58 -52.07 22.73
CA LYS A 831 -6.19 -52.82 23.93
C LYS A 831 -6.41 -52.06 25.24
N SER A 832 -6.32 -50.72 25.25
CA SER A 832 -6.72 -49.91 26.42
C SER A 832 -8.24 -49.85 26.60
N ILE A 833 -9.02 -49.98 25.53
CA ILE A 833 -10.50 -50.06 25.57
C ILE A 833 -10.97 -51.41 26.15
N LEU A 834 -10.24 -52.50 25.89
CA LEU A 834 -10.56 -53.83 26.42
C LEU A 834 -10.06 -54.08 27.87
N GLY A 835 -9.30 -53.13 28.45
CA GLY A 835 -8.68 -53.28 29.76
C GLY A 835 -9.53 -52.81 30.94
N ASP A 836 -10.51 -51.92 30.69
CA ASP A 836 -11.46 -51.42 31.69
C ASP A 836 -12.86 -51.94 31.34
N GLU A 837 -13.20 -53.12 31.88
CA GLU A 837 -14.57 -53.65 31.87
C GLU A 837 -15.17 -53.60 33.28
N VAL A 838 -15.80 -52.48 33.68
CA VAL A 838 -16.89 -52.45 34.69
C VAL A 838 -17.82 -51.27 34.37
N GLY A 839 -19.08 -51.58 34.05
CA GLY A 839 -19.99 -50.69 33.32
C GLY A 839 -20.61 -49.50 34.05
N ASP A 840 -21.02 -48.51 33.24
CA ASP A 840 -22.14 -47.59 33.46
C ASP A 840 -22.44 -46.81 32.17
N LEU A 841 -23.65 -46.26 32.00
CA LEU A 841 -24.12 -45.56 30.78
C LEU A 841 -23.24 -44.34 30.36
N ALA A 842 -22.45 -43.78 31.29
CA ALA A 842 -21.46 -42.73 31.03
C ALA A 842 -20.19 -43.23 30.30
N GLU A 843 -19.99 -44.55 30.22
CA GLU A 843 -18.91 -45.16 29.45
C GLU A 843 -19.17 -45.14 27.94
N GLU A 844 -20.43 -45.12 27.47
CA GLU A 844 -20.73 -45.15 26.04
C GLU A 844 -20.27 -43.85 25.34
N ASP A 845 -20.51 -42.69 25.95
CA ASP A 845 -19.99 -41.40 25.47
C ASP A 845 -18.45 -41.33 25.54
N ARG A 846 -17.83 -41.94 26.57
CA ARG A 846 -16.37 -42.07 26.65
C ARG A 846 -15.81 -43.03 25.60
N LYS A 847 -16.50 -44.12 25.30
CA LYS A 847 -16.15 -45.07 24.23
C LYS A 847 -16.31 -44.43 22.85
N LEU A 848 -17.37 -43.65 22.63
CA LEU A 848 -17.58 -42.89 21.40
C LEU A 848 -16.51 -41.81 21.22
N THR A 849 -16.22 -41.00 22.25
CA THR A 849 -15.20 -39.94 22.19
C THR A 849 -13.79 -40.49 22.01
N THR A 850 -13.47 -41.66 22.60
CA THR A 850 -12.18 -42.33 22.39
C THR A 850 -12.08 -42.99 21.01
N LEU A 851 -13.17 -43.58 20.48
CA LEU A 851 -13.21 -44.09 19.10
C LEU A 851 -13.03 -42.96 18.08
N LEU A 852 -13.72 -41.83 18.25
CA LEU A 852 -13.55 -40.63 17.43
C LEU A 852 -12.13 -40.07 17.53
N ALA A 853 -11.50 -40.12 18.71
CA ALA A 853 -10.09 -39.71 18.89
C ALA A 853 -9.09 -40.68 18.21
N VAL A 854 -9.42 -41.98 18.11
CA VAL A 854 -8.62 -42.97 17.36
C VAL A 854 -8.74 -42.74 15.87
N GLU A 855 -9.94 -42.49 15.37
CA GLU A 855 -10.17 -42.21 13.95
C GLU A 855 -9.58 -40.86 13.53
N GLY A 856 -9.68 -39.84 14.38
CA GLY A 856 -8.99 -38.56 14.22
C GLY A 856 -7.46 -38.69 14.19
N ALA A 857 -6.89 -39.57 15.02
CA ALA A 857 -5.45 -39.77 15.05
C ALA A 857 -4.94 -40.56 13.81
N ARG A 858 -5.66 -41.61 13.37
CA ARG A 858 -5.35 -42.34 12.12
C ARG A 858 -5.43 -41.45 10.88
N THR A 859 -6.44 -40.59 10.79
CA THR A 859 -6.57 -39.62 9.69
C THR A 859 -5.45 -38.57 9.73
N SER A 860 -5.05 -38.11 10.92
CA SER A 860 -3.90 -37.21 11.07
C SER A 860 -2.57 -37.86 10.65
N LEU A 861 -2.40 -39.16 10.92
CA LEU A 861 -1.21 -39.93 10.54
C LEU A 861 -1.14 -40.14 9.02
N LEU A 862 -2.28 -40.44 8.37
CA LEU A 862 -2.40 -40.45 6.91
C LEU A 862 -2.02 -39.07 6.32
N GLY A 863 -2.49 -37.98 6.92
CA GLY A 863 -2.12 -36.61 6.53
C GLY A 863 -0.62 -36.35 6.62
N LEU A 864 0.04 -36.77 7.70
CA LEU A 864 1.48 -36.61 7.90
C LEU A 864 2.29 -37.32 6.82
N TYR A 865 1.98 -38.59 6.52
CA TYR A 865 2.71 -39.35 5.49
C TYR A 865 2.45 -38.81 4.09
N ALA A 866 1.22 -38.37 3.78
CA ALA A 866 0.93 -37.70 2.52
C ALA A 866 1.81 -36.45 2.34
N ALA A 867 1.94 -35.62 3.37
CA ALA A 867 2.80 -34.44 3.33
C ALA A 867 4.29 -34.78 3.13
N ILE A 868 4.80 -35.81 3.82
CA ILE A 868 6.19 -36.27 3.68
C ILE A 868 6.46 -36.78 2.26
N PHE A 869 5.59 -37.63 1.71
CA PHE A 869 5.74 -38.14 0.35
C PHE A 869 5.62 -37.04 -0.70
N MET A 870 4.72 -36.07 -0.50
CA MET A 870 4.60 -34.89 -1.37
C MET A 870 5.89 -34.07 -1.38
N LEU A 871 6.48 -33.84 -0.21
CA LEU A 871 7.74 -33.09 -0.05
C LEU A 871 8.88 -33.80 -0.77
N ILE A 872 9.02 -35.12 -0.58
CA ILE A 872 10.05 -35.93 -1.24
C ILE A 872 9.87 -35.91 -2.77
N ALA A 873 8.65 -36.08 -3.25
CA ALA A 873 8.34 -36.04 -4.68
C ALA A 873 8.70 -34.69 -5.32
N LEU A 874 8.36 -33.58 -4.65
CA LEU A 874 8.67 -32.22 -5.09
C LEU A 874 10.17 -31.98 -5.16
N GLU A 875 10.90 -32.40 -4.13
CA GLU A 875 12.34 -32.20 -4.05
C GLU A 875 13.09 -32.98 -5.13
N ILE A 876 12.75 -34.25 -5.32
CA ILE A 876 13.33 -35.05 -6.41
C ILE A 876 13.04 -34.40 -7.76
N LYS A 877 11.80 -33.94 -7.98
CA LYS A 877 11.44 -33.26 -9.24
C LYS A 877 12.26 -32.00 -9.46
N PHE A 878 12.46 -31.21 -8.41
CA PHE A 878 13.25 -29.98 -8.45
C PHE A 878 14.71 -30.26 -8.80
N GLU A 879 15.34 -31.22 -8.14
CA GLU A 879 16.73 -31.57 -8.40
C GLU A 879 16.94 -32.24 -9.77
N LEU A 880 16.00 -33.07 -10.21
CA LEU A 880 16.09 -33.70 -11.52
C LEU A 880 15.97 -32.65 -12.64
N ALA A 881 15.11 -31.64 -12.46
CA ALA A 881 15.00 -30.50 -13.36
C ALA A 881 16.26 -29.61 -13.34
N SER A 882 16.88 -29.42 -12.18
CA SER A 882 18.12 -28.63 -12.03
C SER A 882 19.27 -29.30 -12.82
N LEU A 883 19.44 -30.61 -12.65
CA LEU A 883 20.45 -31.43 -13.34
C LEU A 883 20.23 -31.49 -14.86
N MET A 884 18.99 -31.63 -15.33
CA MET A 884 18.67 -31.62 -16.76
C MET A 884 19.00 -30.26 -17.42
N ARG A 885 18.79 -29.15 -16.69
CA ARG A 885 19.14 -27.81 -17.18
C ARG A 885 20.65 -27.62 -17.30
N GLU A 886 21.42 -28.11 -16.34
CA GLU A 886 22.89 -28.06 -16.39
C GLU A 886 23.44 -28.91 -17.56
N LYS A 887 22.90 -30.12 -17.76
CA LYS A 887 23.27 -31.01 -18.87
C LYS A 887 22.97 -30.42 -20.25
N SER A 888 21.85 -29.69 -20.40
CA SER A 888 21.52 -29.04 -21.68
C SER A 888 22.47 -27.88 -22.00
N LEU A 889 22.88 -27.10 -20.99
CA LEU A 889 23.90 -26.05 -21.11
C LEU A 889 25.29 -26.63 -21.47
N GLU A 890 25.70 -27.74 -20.84
CA GLU A 890 26.97 -28.42 -21.14
C GLU A 890 26.98 -28.98 -22.58
N ARG A 891 25.86 -29.55 -23.04
CA ARG A 891 25.70 -30.09 -24.40
C ARG A 891 25.70 -29.00 -25.49
N VAL A 892 25.21 -27.80 -25.18
CA VAL A 892 25.28 -26.63 -26.07
C VAL A 892 26.69 -26.03 -26.08
N GLY A 893 27.39 -26.02 -24.93
CA GLY A 893 28.79 -25.58 -24.83
C GLY A 893 29.77 -26.46 -25.62
N ILE A 894 29.52 -27.77 -25.70
CA ILE A 894 30.37 -28.72 -26.46
C ILE A 894 30.14 -28.60 -27.97
N ARG A 895 28.92 -28.24 -28.42
CA ARG A 895 28.61 -28.03 -29.86
C ARG A 895 29.19 -26.73 -30.45
N HIS A 896 29.62 -25.77 -29.62
CA HIS A 896 30.32 -24.56 -30.08
C HIS A 896 31.85 -24.67 -30.10
N GLY A 897 32.43 -25.85 -29.82
CA GLY A 897 33.87 -26.09 -29.87
C GLY A 897 34.42 -26.59 -31.21
N GLN A 898 33.58 -26.87 -32.20
CA GLN A 898 34.00 -27.44 -33.49
C GLN A 898 33.16 -26.88 -34.67
N SER A 899 33.32 -25.60 -34.99
CA SER A 899 33.15 -25.09 -36.36
C SER A 899 33.54 -23.61 -36.50
N SER A 900 34.64 -23.41 -37.22
CA SER A 900 35.06 -22.23 -38.02
C SER A 900 35.17 -20.85 -37.37
N GLU A 901 36.41 -20.35 -37.42
CA GLU A 901 36.77 -18.93 -37.57
C GLU A 901 36.02 -18.29 -38.76
N SER A 902 35.50 -17.06 -38.56
CA SER A 902 35.80 -15.87 -39.39
C SER A 902 34.89 -14.65 -39.06
N SER A 903 35.55 -13.57 -38.64
CA SER A 903 35.28 -12.12 -38.86
C SER A 903 34.00 -11.41 -38.36
N SER A 904 34.22 -10.56 -37.33
CA SER A 904 33.78 -9.15 -37.11
C SER A 904 32.27 -8.81 -37.07
N SER A 905 31.71 -8.01 -36.14
CA SER A 905 32.26 -6.88 -35.37
C SER A 905 31.35 -6.47 -34.19
N ASN A 906 31.99 -5.96 -33.13
CA ASN A 906 31.51 -4.97 -32.15
C ASN A 906 30.43 -5.33 -31.13
N PHE A 907 30.84 -5.89 -29.99
CA PHE A 907 30.51 -5.33 -28.66
C PHE A 907 31.59 -5.75 -27.64
N ALA A 908 32.15 -4.77 -26.92
CA ALA A 908 33.24 -4.97 -25.98
C ALA A 908 32.77 -5.41 -24.59
N PRO A 909 33.38 -6.45 -23.98
CA PRO A 909 33.39 -6.62 -22.54
C PRO A 909 34.83 -6.55 -22.02
N ARG A 910 35.13 -5.49 -21.26
CA ARG A 910 36.29 -5.48 -20.36
C ARG A 910 35.88 -4.85 -19.04
N MET A 911 35.80 -5.66 -17.99
CA MET A 911 36.70 -5.45 -16.86
C MET A 911 37.00 -6.76 -16.14
N ARG A 912 38.30 -7.01 -16.01
CA ARG A 912 39.00 -8.20 -15.53
C ARG A 912 38.60 -8.62 -14.12
N PHE A 913 38.43 -9.94 -13.99
CA PHE A 913 38.68 -10.70 -12.77
C PHE A 913 40.09 -10.43 -12.23
N MET A 914 40.19 -10.06 -10.95
CA MET A 914 41.38 -10.39 -10.16
C MET A 914 41.20 -11.79 -9.59
N GLN A 915 42.05 -12.66 -10.12
CA GLN A 915 42.33 -13.99 -9.65
C GLN A 915 43.12 -13.90 -8.34
N GLN A 916 42.47 -14.19 -7.21
CA GLN A 916 43.16 -14.48 -5.95
C GLN A 916 42.66 -15.79 -5.36
N ARG A 917 43.09 -16.88 -6.02
CA ARG A 917 43.75 -18.05 -5.42
C ARG A 917 43.24 -18.50 -4.05
N ARG A 918 42.10 -19.21 -4.04
CA ARG A 918 41.96 -20.52 -3.38
C ARG A 918 41.06 -21.38 -4.25
N ALA A 919 41.69 -21.99 -5.25
CA ALA A 919 41.13 -23.16 -5.90
C ALA A 919 41.13 -24.29 -4.86
N SER A 920 40.03 -24.47 -4.14
CA SER A 920 39.70 -25.78 -3.60
C SER A 920 39.12 -26.59 -4.75
N THR A 921 39.96 -27.43 -5.33
CA THR A 921 39.59 -28.50 -6.24
C THR A 921 38.54 -29.39 -5.57
N VAL A 922 37.25 -29.09 -5.78
CA VAL A 922 36.14 -30.02 -5.53
C VAL A 922 35.68 -30.49 -6.91
N PRO A 923 35.61 -31.80 -7.15
CA PRO A 923 35.76 -32.32 -8.48
C PRO A 923 34.43 -32.25 -9.24
N THR A 924 34.50 -31.90 -10.52
CA THR A 924 33.49 -32.18 -11.56
C THR A 924 33.18 -33.69 -11.74
N PHE A 925 33.71 -34.53 -10.85
CA PHE A 925 33.61 -35.99 -10.82
C PHE A 925 32.38 -36.49 -10.04
N THR A 926 31.78 -35.69 -9.13
CA THR A 926 30.60 -36.09 -8.35
C THR A 926 29.28 -35.92 -9.11
N ILE A 927 29.12 -34.86 -9.91
CA ILE A 927 27.93 -34.65 -10.75
C ILE A 927 27.88 -35.69 -11.88
N LYS A 928 29.02 -35.97 -12.53
CA LYS A 928 29.12 -37.02 -13.56
C LYS A 928 28.84 -38.43 -13.01
N ARG A 929 29.20 -38.71 -11.75
CA ARG A 929 28.90 -39.99 -11.10
C ARG A 929 27.44 -40.08 -10.63
N MET A 930 26.81 -38.99 -10.20
CA MET A 930 25.36 -38.95 -9.91
C MET A 930 24.52 -39.13 -11.18
N VAL A 931 25.00 -38.65 -12.33
CA VAL A 931 24.36 -38.91 -13.64
C VAL A 931 24.52 -40.38 -14.07
N ALA A 932 25.56 -41.08 -13.59
CA ALA A 932 25.79 -42.50 -13.86
C ALA A 932 25.14 -43.45 -12.82
N GLU A 933 24.99 -43.02 -11.55
CA GLU A 933 24.48 -43.83 -10.42
C GLU A 933 23.09 -43.36 -9.90
N GLY A 934 22.49 -42.32 -10.46
CA GLY A 934 21.22 -41.69 -10.02
C GLY A 934 19.94 -42.31 -10.60
N ALA A 935 20.00 -43.52 -11.16
CA ALA A 935 18.85 -44.22 -11.76
C ALA A 935 17.69 -44.43 -10.78
N TRP A 936 17.95 -44.44 -9.47
CA TRP A 936 16.93 -44.62 -8.43
C TRP A 936 16.07 -43.37 -8.17
N MET A 937 16.55 -42.15 -8.50
CA MET A 937 15.84 -40.90 -8.17
C MET A 937 14.47 -40.79 -8.87
N PRO A 938 14.33 -41.03 -10.19
CA PRO A 938 13.02 -41.08 -10.84
C PRO A 938 12.06 -42.08 -10.21
N ALA A 939 12.53 -43.30 -9.91
CA ALA A 939 11.72 -44.37 -9.33
C ALA A 939 11.19 -43.99 -7.93
N VAL A 940 12.06 -43.49 -7.05
CA VAL A 940 11.66 -43.02 -5.72
C VAL A 940 10.68 -41.86 -5.79
N GLY A 941 10.91 -40.90 -6.70
CA GLY A 941 9.97 -39.79 -6.94
C GLY A 941 8.59 -40.28 -7.39
N ASN A 942 8.55 -41.22 -8.34
CA ASN A 942 7.30 -41.80 -8.84
C ASN A 942 6.53 -42.55 -7.73
N VAL A 943 7.22 -43.41 -6.96
CA VAL A 943 6.60 -44.13 -5.83
C VAL A 943 6.04 -43.14 -4.81
N ALA A 944 6.80 -42.10 -4.45
CA ALA A 944 6.32 -41.05 -3.52
C ALA A 944 5.08 -40.31 -4.06
N THR A 945 5.04 -39.95 -5.35
CA THR A 945 3.88 -39.27 -5.94
C THR A 945 2.62 -40.13 -5.95
N ILE A 946 2.75 -41.43 -6.28
CA ILE A 946 1.62 -42.35 -6.34
C ILE A 946 1.09 -42.61 -4.93
N MET A 947 1.98 -42.85 -3.96
CA MET A 947 1.60 -43.04 -2.56
C MET A 947 0.94 -41.79 -1.98
N CYS A 948 1.48 -40.60 -2.24
CA CYS A 948 0.86 -39.33 -1.85
C CYS A 948 -0.55 -39.19 -2.43
N PHE A 949 -0.72 -39.41 -3.73
CA PHE A 949 -2.01 -39.28 -4.40
C PHE A 949 -3.03 -40.29 -3.85
N ALA A 950 -2.61 -41.55 -3.64
CA ALA A 950 -3.47 -42.59 -3.05
C ALA A 950 -3.92 -42.24 -1.62
N ILE A 951 -2.99 -41.80 -0.76
CA ILE A 951 -3.33 -41.39 0.62
C ILE A 951 -4.27 -40.18 0.61
N CYS A 952 -4.05 -39.19 -0.27
CA CYS A 952 -4.94 -38.04 -0.40
C CYS A 952 -6.36 -38.42 -0.87
N LEU A 953 -6.51 -39.45 -1.73
CA LEU A 953 -7.83 -39.96 -2.10
C LEU A 953 -8.53 -40.64 -0.91
N ILE A 954 -7.80 -41.42 -0.11
CA ILE A 954 -8.34 -42.03 1.13
C ILE A 954 -8.78 -40.94 2.12
N LEU A 955 -7.96 -39.90 2.30
CA LEU A 955 -8.31 -38.74 3.13
C LEU A 955 -9.53 -38.00 2.59
N ASN A 956 -9.69 -37.88 1.28
CA ASN A 956 -10.86 -37.23 0.68
C ASN A 956 -12.17 -37.96 1.01
N VAL A 957 -12.14 -39.30 0.97
CA VAL A 957 -13.28 -40.15 1.35
C VAL A 957 -13.60 -39.98 2.84
N ASN A 958 -12.58 -40.05 3.72
CA ASN A 958 -12.80 -40.01 5.17
C ASN A 958 -13.16 -38.62 5.72
N LEU A 959 -12.61 -37.53 5.18
CA LEU A 959 -12.81 -36.17 5.71
C LEU A 959 -13.95 -35.40 5.05
N THR A 960 -14.21 -35.62 3.76
CA THR A 960 -15.19 -34.83 2.99
C THR A 960 -16.34 -35.67 2.43
N GLY A 961 -16.39 -36.96 2.76
CA GLY A 961 -17.35 -37.90 2.17
C GLY A 961 -17.14 -38.12 0.66
N GLY A 962 -15.93 -37.88 0.15
CA GLY A 962 -15.62 -38.05 -1.27
C GLY A 962 -16.03 -36.87 -2.16
N SER A 963 -15.85 -35.63 -1.67
CA SER A 963 -16.19 -34.41 -2.42
C SER A 963 -15.64 -34.41 -3.84
N THR A 964 -16.49 -33.97 -4.77
CA THR A 964 -16.21 -33.90 -6.22
C THR A 964 -15.29 -32.73 -6.58
N GLN A 965 -15.22 -31.71 -5.72
CA GLN A 965 -14.38 -30.54 -5.94
C GLN A 965 -12.91 -30.83 -5.57
N ALA A 966 -12.67 -31.72 -4.61
CA ALA A 966 -11.33 -32.04 -4.11
C ALA A 966 -10.41 -32.63 -5.19
N ILE A 967 -10.94 -33.39 -6.15
CA ILE A 967 -10.13 -34.01 -7.20
C ILE A 967 -9.40 -32.99 -8.09
N PHE A 968 -9.99 -31.81 -8.29
CA PHE A 968 -9.34 -30.73 -9.04
C PHE A 968 -8.09 -30.19 -8.34
N PHE A 969 -8.04 -30.31 -7.02
CA PHE A 969 -6.87 -29.93 -6.22
C PHE A 969 -5.89 -31.09 -6.05
N LEU A 970 -6.37 -32.33 -6.02
CA LEU A 970 -5.52 -33.52 -5.83
C LEU A 970 -4.85 -34.02 -7.11
N ALA A 971 -5.55 -34.03 -8.25
CA ALA A 971 -5.01 -34.55 -9.50
C ALA A 971 -3.71 -33.85 -9.99
N PRO A 972 -3.51 -32.53 -9.78
CA PRO A 972 -2.24 -31.87 -10.09
C PRO A 972 -1.01 -32.47 -9.39
N ILE A 973 -1.15 -33.23 -8.30
CA ILE A 973 -0.03 -33.96 -7.65
C ILE A 973 0.66 -34.89 -8.66
N LEU A 974 -0.08 -35.46 -9.63
CA LEU A 974 0.46 -36.34 -10.66
C LEU A 974 1.40 -35.62 -11.66
N LEU A 975 1.44 -34.28 -11.69
CA LEU A 975 2.43 -33.53 -12.47
C LEU A 975 3.87 -33.69 -11.98
N LEU A 976 4.04 -34.26 -10.78
CA LEU A 976 5.33 -34.57 -10.18
C LEU A 976 5.93 -35.89 -10.67
N LEU A 977 5.17 -36.70 -11.44
CA LEU A 977 5.70 -37.91 -12.08
C LEU A 977 6.91 -37.60 -12.95
N ASN A 978 7.92 -38.45 -12.85
CA ASN A 978 9.19 -38.41 -13.56
C ASN A 978 9.23 -39.46 -14.66
N GLN A 979 10.00 -39.15 -15.71
CA GLN A 979 10.32 -40.11 -16.75
C GLN A 979 11.21 -41.20 -16.15
N ASP A 980 10.82 -42.46 -16.31
CA ASP A 980 11.54 -43.60 -15.75
C ASP A 980 11.48 -44.76 -16.75
N SER A 981 12.59 -45.49 -16.90
CA SER A 981 12.67 -46.67 -17.78
C SER A 981 11.90 -47.85 -17.22
N ASP A 982 11.76 -47.92 -15.90
CA ASP A 982 11.38 -49.16 -15.21
C ASP A 982 9.87 -49.21 -14.91
N PHE A 983 9.24 -48.07 -14.60
CA PHE A 983 7.80 -48.01 -14.28
C PHE A 983 6.91 -47.54 -15.44
N VAL A 984 7.36 -46.59 -16.26
CA VAL A 984 6.51 -46.01 -17.35
C VAL A 984 7.37 -45.71 -18.59
N ALA A 985 7.82 -46.76 -19.27
CA ALA A 985 8.72 -46.70 -20.42
C ALA A 985 8.22 -45.88 -21.64
N GLY A 986 6.99 -45.38 -21.63
CA GLY A 986 6.38 -44.56 -22.69
C GLY A 986 6.06 -43.11 -22.32
N PHE A 987 6.37 -42.65 -21.10
CA PHE A 987 6.01 -41.33 -20.59
C PHE A 987 7.15 -40.32 -20.73
N GLY A 988 6.96 -39.31 -21.59
CA GLY A 988 7.90 -38.21 -21.82
C GLY A 988 7.31 -36.84 -21.44
N ASP A 989 8.14 -35.79 -21.54
CA ASP A 989 7.76 -34.41 -21.15
C ASP A 989 6.55 -33.86 -21.92
N LYS A 990 6.31 -34.40 -23.13
CA LYS A 990 5.15 -34.04 -23.96
C LYS A 990 3.82 -34.53 -23.39
N GLN A 991 3.82 -35.62 -22.61
CA GLN A 991 2.60 -36.24 -22.07
C GLN A 991 2.33 -35.85 -20.61
N ARG A 992 3.02 -34.85 -20.07
CA ARG A 992 2.98 -34.49 -18.63
C ARG A 992 1.57 -34.25 -18.07
N TYR A 993 0.66 -33.70 -18.87
CA TYR A 993 -0.70 -33.37 -18.43
C TYR A 993 -1.68 -34.55 -18.52
N PHE A 994 -1.32 -35.64 -19.21
CA PHE A 994 -2.19 -36.79 -19.43
C PHE A 994 -2.64 -37.49 -18.13
N PRO A 995 -1.76 -37.78 -17.15
CA PRO A 995 -2.17 -38.45 -15.91
C PRO A 995 -3.17 -37.62 -15.11
N VAL A 996 -3.05 -36.28 -15.14
CA VAL A 996 -3.95 -35.37 -14.44
C VAL A 996 -5.35 -35.40 -15.04
N THR A 997 -5.44 -35.27 -16.37
CA THR A 997 -6.72 -35.22 -17.07
C THR A 997 -7.45 -36.55 -16.99
N VAL A 998 -6.70 -37.66 -17.11
CA VAL A 998 -7.22 -39.02 -16.93
C VAL A 998 -7.69 -39.22 -15.48
N ALA A 999 -6.91 -38.87 -14.47
CA ALA A 999 -7.31 -39.04 -13.06
C ALA A 999 -8.59 -38.28 -12.70
N ILE A 1000 -8.74 -37.03 -13.16
CA ILE A 1000 -9.97 -36.24 -12.95
C ILE A 1000 -11.17 -36.92 -13.62
N SER A 1001 -11.03 -37.29 -14.90
CA SER A 1001 -12.11 -37.92 -15.65
C SER A 1001 -12.51 -39.28 -15.05
N ALA A 1002 -11.53 -40.14 -14.73
CA ALA A 1002 -11.77 -41.46 -14.13
C ALA A 1002 -12.40 -41.35 -12.75
N TYR A 1003 -11.93 -40.44 -11.89
CA TYR A 1003 -12.51 -40.22 -10.56
C TYR A 1003 -13.96 -39.75 -10.64
N LEU A 1004 -14.27 -38.78 -11.49
CA LEU A 1004 -15.64 -38.28 -11.66
C LEU A 1004 -16.58 -39.34 -12.25
N VAL A 1005 -16.08 -40.19 -13.17
CA VAL A 1005 -16.87 -41.31 -13.72
C VAL A 1005 -17.12 -42.38 -12.66
N LEU A 1006 -16.10 -42.79 -11.91
CA LEU A 1006 -16.21 -43.85 -10.91
C LEU A 1006 -17.08 -43.40 -9.72
N THR A 1007 -16.93 -42.15 -9.29
CA THR A 1007 -17.82 -41.58 -8.26
C THR A 1007 -19.23 -41.32 -8.78
N ALA A 1008 -19.43 -41.01 -10.07
CA ALA A 1008 -20.77 -40.88 -10.66
C ALA A 1008 -21.47 -42.24 -10.72
N LEU A 1009 -20.77 -43.30 -11.14
CA LEU A 1009 -21.28 -44.67 -11.12
C LEU A 1009 -21.63 -45.12 -9.69
N TYR A 1010 -20.77 -44.79 -8.71
CA TYR A 1010 -21.04 -45.09 -7.31
C TYR A 1010 -22.28 -44.37 -6.78
N SER A 1011 -22.48 -43.07 -7.07
CA SER A 1011 -23.73 -42.39 -6.67
C SER A 1011 -24.96 -42.93 -7.36
N ILE A 1012 -24.88 -43.24 -8.67
CA ILE A 1012 -26.02 -43.85 -9.37
C ILE A 1012 -26.37 -45.20 -8.72
N TRP A 1013 -25.36 -46.00 -8.34
CA TRP A 1013 -25.55 -47.26 -7.65
C TRP A 1013 -26.19 -47.07 -6.25
N GLU A 1014 -25.63 -46.19 -5.43
CA GLU A 1014 -26.10 -45.89 -4.07
C GLU A 1014 -27.53 -45.35 -4.07
N ASP A 1015 -27.83 -44.36 -4.92
CA ASP A 1015 -29.16 -43.75 -5.04
C ASP A 1015 -30.21 -44.75 -5.57
N THR A 1016 -29.80 -45.72 -6.39
CA THR A 1016 -30.69 -46.78 -6.91
C THR A 1016 -31.03 -47.83 -5.84
N TRP A 1017 -30.09 -48.17 -4.95
CA TRP A 1017 -30.27 -49.24 -3.96
C TRP A 1017 -30.70 -48.77 -2.57
N HIS A 1018 -30.34 -47.55 -2.17
CA HIS A 1018 -30.56 -46.99 -0.83
C HIS A 1018 -31.42 -45.71 -0.82
N GLY A 1019 -31.95 -45.29 -1.98
CA GLY A 1019 -32.80 -44.10 -2.11
C GLY A 1019 -34.09 -44.18 -1.29
N ASN A 1020 -34.42 -43.09 -0.59
CA ASN A 1020 -35.58 -43.01 0.29
C ASN A 1020 -36.88 -42.74 -0.52
N PHE A 1021 -38.00 -43.40 -0.17
CA PHE A 1021 -39.30 -43.32 -0.88
C PHE A 1021 -40.07 -42.00 -0.63
N GLY A 1022 -39.41 -40.84 -0.61
CA GLY A 1022 -40.03 -39.54 -0.36
C GLY A 1022 -40.26 -38.72 -1.64
N TRP A 1023 -41.52 -38.37 -1.93
CA TRP A 1023 -41.90 -37.39 -2.96
C TRP A 1023 -41.50 -35.95 -2.55
N SER A 1024 -40.22 -35.62 -2.58
CA SER A 1024 -39.73 -34.23 -2.54
C SER A 1024 -39.14 -33.85 -3.89
N LEU A 1025 -39.31 -32.58 -4.29
CA LEU A 1025 -38.91 -32.03 -5.59
C LEU A 1025 -37.38 -31.95 -5.79
N GLU A 1026 -36.60 -32.45 -4.82
CA GLU A 1026 -35.15 -32.68 -4.90
C GLU A 1026 -34.87 -34.19 -5.05
N ILE A 1027 -35.00 -34.60 -6.31
CA ILE A 1027 -34.56 -35.81 -7.02
C ILE A 1027 -33.78 -36.89 -6.22
N GLY A 1028 -34.35 -38.09 -6.16
CA GLY A 1028 -33.66 -39.34 -5.83
C GLY A 1028 -34.60 -40.50 -5.47
N GLY A 1029 -35.42 -40.97 -6.42
CA GLY A 1029 -36.26 -42.16 -6.22
C GLY A 1029 -35.56 -43.44 -6.75
N PRO A 1030 -35.85 -44.63 -6.18
CA PRO A 1030 -35.30 -45.92 -6.61
C PRO A 1030 -35.95 -46.42 -7.93
N ASP A 1031 -35.96 -45.57 -8.96
CA ASP A 1031 -36.57 -45.88 -10.25
C ASP A 1031 -35.52 -46.25 -11.30
N TRP A 1032 -35.74 -47.35 -12.02
CA TRP A 1032 -34.90 -47.78 -13.14
C TRP A 1032 -34.71 -46.68 -14.20
N PHE A 1033 -35.71 -45.79 -14.34
CA PHE A 1033 -35.64 -44.64 -15.24
C PHE A 1033 -34.55 -43.63 -14.83
N PHE A 1034 -34.35 -43.39 -13.54
CA PHE A 1034 -33.27 -42.53 -13.03
C PHE A 1034 -31.89 -43.10 -13.38
N ALA A 1035 -31.69 -44.41 -13.17
CA ALA A 1035 -30.46 -45.11 -13.50
C ALA A 1035 -30.17 -45.08 -15.01
N VAL A 1036 -31.14 -45.44 -15.86
CA VAL A 1036 -30.97 -45.45 -17.33
C VAL A 1036 -30.73 -44.05 -17.88
N LYS A 1037 -31.48 -43.04 -17.42
CA LYS A 1037 -31.30 -41.63 -17.83
C LYS A 1037 -29.89 -41.13 -17.52
N ASN A 1038 -29.46 -41.23 -16.27
CA ASN A 1038 -28.16 -40.69 -15.85
C ASN A 1038 -26.98 -41.49 -16.42
N LEU A 1039 -27.14 -42.80 -16.64
CA LEU A 1039 -26.12 -43.64 -17.30
C LEU A 1039 -25.99 -43.30 -18.80
N ALA A 1040 -27.10 -43.07 -19.51
CA ALA A 1040 -27.07 -42.62 -20.91
C ALA A 1040 -26.42 -41.24 -21.06
N ILE A 1041 -26.73 -40.30 -20.15
CA ILE A 1041 -26.13 -38.96 -20.15
C ILE A 1041 -24.64 -39.01 -19.79
N LEU A 1042 -24.21 -39.90 -18.89
CA LEU A 1042 -22.80 -40.12 -18.56
C LEU A 1042 -22.02 -40.60 -19.81
N ILE A 1043 -22.55 -41.58 -20.54
CA ILE A 1043 -21.91 -42.10 -21.78
C ILE A 1043 -21.74 -40.99 -22.83
N LEU A 1044 -22.70 -40.07 -22.92
CA LEU A 1044 -22.67 -38.94 -23.87
C LEU A 1044 -21.46 -38.02 -23.67
N THR A 1045 -20.89 -37.95 -22.45
CA THR A 1045 -19.72 -37.12 -22.15
C THR A 1045 -18.39 -37.73 -22.59
N PHE A 1046 -18.29 -39.06 -22.72
CA PHE A 1046 -17.04 -39.78 -22.97
C PHE A 1046 -16.28 -39.36 -24.25
N PRO A 1047 -16.93 -39.12 -25.41
CA PRO A 1047 -16.22 -38.76 -26.63
C PRO A 1047 -15.31 -37.53 -26.48
N SER A 1048 -15.76 -36.50 -25.76
CA SER A 1048 -14.98 -35.26 -25.57
C SER A 1048 -13.74 -35.48 -24.68
N HIS A 1049 -13.87 -36.27 -23.61
CA HIS A 1049 -12.77 -36.62 -22.71
C HIS A 1049 -11.76 -37.56 -23.38
N ILE A 1050 -12.21 -38.53 -24.17
CA ILE A 1050 -11.34 -39.47 -24.90
C ILE A 1050 -10.53 -38.74 -25.98
N LEU A 1051 -11.17 -37.90 -26.79
CA LEU A 1051 -10.47 -37.12 -27.83
C LEU A 1051 -9.43 -36.18 -27.23
N PHE A 1052 -9.77 -35.50 -26.13
CA PHE A 1052 -8.85 -34.62 -25.43
C PHE A 1052 -7.66 -35.40 -24.83
N ASN A 1053 -7.91 -36.50 -24.12
CA ASN A 1053 -6.83 -37.33 -23.56
C ASN A 1053 -5.93 -37.91 -24.65
N ARG A 1054 -6.49 -38.30 -25.80
CA ARG A 1054 -5.72 -38.72 -26.97
C ARG A 1054 -4.88 -37.59 -27.54
N PHE A 1055 -5.42 -36.37 -27.61
CA PHE A 1055 -4.69 -35.17 -28.03
C PHE A 1055 -3.52 -34.85 -27.09
N VAL A 1056 -3.75 -34.87 -25.78
CA VAL A 1056 -2.71 -34.64 -24.76
C VAL A 1056 -1.60 -35.70 -24.86
N TRP A 1057 -1.96 -36.96 -25.12
CA TRP A 1057 -0.99 -38.04 -25.28
C TRP A 1057 -0.15 -37.95 -26.55
N SER A 1058 -0.77 -37.70 -27.72
CA SER A 1058 -0.06 -37.71 -28.99
C SER A 1058 0.62 -36.37 -29.31
N SER A 1059 0.16 -35.25 -28.74
CA SER A 1059 0.63 -33.89 -29.04
C SER A 1059 0.66 -33.55 -30.54
N THR A 1060 -0.09 -34.29 -31.36
CA THR A 1060 -0.18 -34.13 -32.81
C THR A 1060 -1.47 -33.41 -33.16
N LYS A 1061 -1.41 -32.51 -34.15
CA LYS A 1061 -2.61 -31.82 -34.67
C LYS A 1061 -3.64 -32.85 -35.14
N GLN A 1062 -4.83 -32.82 -34.54
CA GLN A 1062 -6.03 -33.49 -35.04
C GLN A 1062 -6.84 -32.48 -35.88
N THR A 1063 -7.71 -32.96 -36.77
CA THR A 1063 -8.56 -32.10 -37.62
C THR A 1063 -9.56 -31.32 -36.76
N ASP A 1064 -9.64 -29.99 -36.94
CA ASP A 1064 -10.46 -29.07 -36.12
C ASP A 1064 -11.96 -29.44 -36.09
N SER A 1065 -12.45 -30.21 -37.06
CA SER A 1065 -13.83 -30.69 -37.15
C SER A 1065 -14.23 -31.65 -36.02
N SER A 1066 -13.33 -32.52 -35.58
CA SER A 1066 -13.64 -33.57 -34.59
C SER A 1066 -13.97 -33.03 -33.19
N PRO A 1067 -13.19 -32.10 -32.58
CA PRO A 1067 -13.52 -31.56 -31.26
C PRO A 1067 -14.74 -30.63 -31.28
N MET A 1068 -14.99 -29.89 -32.38
CA MET A 1068 -16.16 -28.99 -32.46
C MET A 1068 -17.49 -29.76 -32.53
N ILE A 1069 -17.52 -30.95 -33.13
CA ILE A 1069 -18.71 -31.82 -33.16
C ILE A 1069 -19.05 -32.34 -31.74
N THR A 1070 -18.06 -32.49 -30.85
CA THR A 1070 -18.27 -32.97 -29.48
C THR A 1070 -18.74 -31.92 -28.48
N LEU A 1071 -18.71 -30.63 -28.84
CA LEU A 1071 -19.17 -29.54 -27.97
C LEU A 1071 -20.70 -29.58 -27.68
N PRO A 1072 -21.60 -29.74 -28.68
CA PRO A 1072 -23.04 -29.83 -28.41
C PRO A 1072 -23.44 -31.11 -27.66
N LEU A 1073 -22.67 -32.20 -27.78
CA LEU A 1073 -22.90 -33.45 -27.07
C LEU A 1073 -22.76 -33.31 -25.54
N ASN A 1074 -22.05 -32.30 -25.05
CA ASN A 1074 -21.91 -32.06 -23.61
C ASN A 1074 -23.04 -31.19 -23.01
N LEU A 1075 -23.83 -30.47 -23.82
CA LEU A 1075 -24.92 -29.61 -23.32
C LEU A 1075 -26.05 -30.38 -22.60
N PRO A 1076 -26.55 -31.52 -23.12
CA PRO A 1076 -27.55 -32.32 -22.40
C PRO A 1076 -27.07 -32.75 -21.01
N SER A 1077 -25.79 -33.03 -20.86
CA SER A 1077 -25.21 -33.43 -19.56
C SER A 1077 -25.19 -32.32 -18.52
N ILE A 1078 -25.17 -31.05 -18.94
CA ILE A 1078 -25.21 -29.89 -18.04
C ILE A 1078 -26.64 -29.53 -17.64
N ILE A 1079 -27.58 -29.63 -18.59
CA ILE A 1079 -28.95 -29.14 -18.43
C ILE A 1079 -29.88 -30.20 -17.83
N ILE A 1080 -29.75 -31.46 -18.24
CA ILE A 1080 -30.75 -32.52 -17.99
C ILE A 1080 -30.31 -33.48 -16.85
N SER A 1081 -29.02 -33.58 -16.55
CA SER A 1081 -28.55 -34.54 -15.53
C SER A 1081 -28.96 -34.12 -14.12
N ASP A 1082 -29.30 -35.09 -13.29
CA ASP A 1082 -29.67 -34.86 -11.88
C ASP A 1082 -28.43 -34.90 -10.99
N VAL A 1083 -27.41 -35.66 -11.41
CA VAL A 1083 -26.18 -35.87 -10.64
C VAL A 1083 -25.18 -34.76 -10.95
N ILE A 1084 -24.80 -33.98 -9.93
CA ILE A 1084 -23.84 -32.86 -10.04
C ILE A 1084 -22.51 -33.29 -10.70
N LYS A 1085 -22.04 -34.52 -10.43
CA LYS A 1085 -20.82 -35.10 -11.02
C LYS A 1085 -20.86 -35.11 -12.55
N ILE A 1086 -22.02 -35.44 -13.13
CA ILE A 1086 -22.23 -35.50 -14.58
C ILE A 1086 -22.27 -34.09 -15.18
N ARG A 1087 -22.89 -33.11 -14.49
CA ARG A 1087 -22.88 -31.69 -14.90
C ARG A 1087 -21.45 -31.13 -14.97
N ILE A 1088 -20.64 -31.43 -13.96
CA ILE A 1088 -19.22 -31.03 -13.91
C ILE A 1088 -18.45 -31.68 -15.06
N LEU A 1089 -18.68 -32.97 -15.32
CA LEU A 1089 -18.02 -33.70 -16.40
C LEU A 1089 -18.38 -33.15 -17.79
N GLY A 1090 -19.64 -32.73 -17.99
CA GLY A 1090 -20.11 -32.01 -19.18
C GLY A 1090 -19.44 -30.66 -19.38
N CYS A 1091 -19.38 -29.85 -18.31
CA CYS A 1091 -18.69 -28.55 -18.33
C CYS A 1091 -17.21 -28.70 -18.68
N LEU A 1092 -16.53 -29.69 -18.08
CA LEU A 1092 -15.14 -30.01 -18.41
C LEU A 1092 -14.97 -30.42 -19.88
N GLY A 1093 -15.90 -31.17 -20.45
CA GLY A 1093 -15.87 -31.54 -21.86
C GLY A 1093 -15.89 -30.31 -22.79
N ILE A 1094 -16.64 -29.26 -22.44
CA ILE A 1094 -16.63 -27.98 -23.17
C ILE A 1094 -15.28 -27.27 -22.99
N VAL A 1095 -14.74 -27.22 -21.78
CA VAL A 1095 -13.41 -26.61 -21.52
C VAL A 1095 -12.31 -27.34 -22.29
N TYR A 1096 -12.32 -28.67 -22.32
CA TYR A 1096 -11.34 -29.48 -23.03
C TYR A 1096 -11.38 -29.25 -24.54
N THR A 1097 -12.56 -29.17 -25.14
CA THR A 1097 -12.69 -28.85 -26.58
C THR A 1097 -12.20 -27.44 -26.91
N ILE A 1098 -12.49 -26.44 -26.08
CA ILE A 1098 -11.98 -25.07 -26.25
C ILE A 1098 -10.46 -25.00 -26.05
N ALA A 1099 -9.93 -25.64 -25.00
CA ALA A 1099 -8.49 -25.68 -24.73
C ALA A 1099 -7.72 -26.35 -25.88
N GLN A 1100 -8.23 -27.47 -26.39
CA GLN A 1100 -7.65 -28.17 -27.53
C GLN A 1100 -7.55 -27.27 -28.77
N THR A 1101 -8.59 -26.51 -29.10
CA THR A 1101 -8.61 -25.62 -30.27
C THR A 1101 -7.69 -24.40 -30.13
N ILE A 1102 -7.57 -23.83 -28.92
CA ILE A 1102 -6.66 -22.70 -28.66
C ILE A 1102 -5.20 -23.17 -28.75
N ILE A 1103 -4.87 -24.29 -28.13
CA ILE A 1103 -3.50 -24.83 -28.09
C ILE A 1103 -3.06 -25.27 -29.49
N SER A 1104 -3.92 -25.95 -30.25
CA SER A 1104 -3.61 -26.35 -31.63
C SER A 1104 -3.33 -25.14 -32.53
N ARG A 1105 -4.10 -24.05 -32.37
CA ARG A 1105 -3.91 -22.80 -33.11
C ARG A 1105 -2.61 -22.08 -32.72
N GLN A 1106 -2.25 -22.04 -31.43
CA GLN A 1106 -0.99 -21.45 -30.97
C GLN A 1106 0.24 -22.23 -31.47
N GLN A 1107 0.18 -23.56 -31.46
CA GLN A 1107 1.23 -24.41 -32.01
C GLN A 1107 1.42 -24.16 -33.51
N TYR A 1108 0.32 -23.98 -34.26
CA TYR A 1108 0.37 -23.63 -35.67
C TYR A 1108 1.04 -22.26 -35.91
N ILE A 1109 0.62 -21.21 -35.18
CA ILE A 1109 1.21 -19.87 -35.33
C ILE A 1109 2.70 -19.86 -34.93
N SER A 1110 3.08 -20.63 -33.91
CA SER A 1110 4.48 -20.74 -33.48
C SER A 1110 5.33 -21.54 -34.47
N GLY A 1111 4.76 -22.59 -35.08
CA GLY A 1111 5.41 -23.36 -36.15
C GLY A 1111 5.64 -22.52 -37.42
N MET A 1112 4.66 -21.69 -37.82
CA MET A 1112 4.80 -20.77 -38.94
C MET A 1112 5.83 -19.65 -38.71
N LYS A 1113 6.29 -19.40 -37.48
CA LYS A 1113 7.39 -18.46 -37.19
C LYS A 1113 8.78 -19.09 -37.38
N TYR A 1114 8.86 -20.42 -37.45
CA TYR A 1114 10.10 -21.18 -37.65
C TYR A 1114 10.30 -21.64 -39.09
N ILE A 1115 9.24 -21.64 -39.89
CA ILE A 1115 9.26 -21.73 -41.37
C ILE A 1115 9.45 -20.31 -41.89
#